data_AF-A0A932E4Z8-F1
#
_entry.id   AF-A0A932E4Z8-F1
#
_cell.length_a   1.000
_cell.length_b   1.000
_cell.length_c   1.000
_cell.angle_alpha   90.00
_cell.angle_beta   90.00
_cell.angle_gamma   90.00
#
_symmetry.space_group_name_H-M   'P 1'
#
loop_
_entity.id
_entity.type
_entity.pdbx_description
1 polymer ?
#
loop_
_entity_poly.entity_id
_entity_poly.type
_entity_poly.pdbx_seq_one_letter_code
_entity_poly.pdbx_strand_id
1 'polypeptide(L)'
;MKRVLLPVLCVALLSSAVVATAQTYTWTGIGNGWKGQVPPPNDGTANLQFGDNVSTFIPIPSLTFSINSAAFISDNRFLFVPQSVSSTLNIGAGGMTASNMFGGSTNIDFASGITVNLAASQTWDFGSGGGSAIIHGALTGGNLTLTGSSNYDSFGLTMASLTAGLNSSYTGTITLGNSTVPNLVPFLAVWASGNLGTGNITFVNGGQLITHNTTSLPNNLPNNLLLNTGPLPAGNNNNVFTPVNFKAWDAPMTLSGNALLYNNTTINAQISNPNIPSLAPGNTGSWPLAGPRKRNPIIFTGTIGEFPMGTSLNITGPGIVILAGSNSTGYTGGTYVGFQPGTGFSQQGNLIFANQGAIPTPTLPIVYALQSGQLNFAGSSGYIGIADTAVSTAGAFSNFLTKFNPNSSGAVGIDSLDGVNAPSSIPHTFSDNINLTSFTTSGNMGIRFGTATSLIFTGSITPQLPNVYHFGNGGGRLFMNTGLADQITPTSVTRSLRAESQGAFPLHLFLQGTNTYTGGTVSNYGIVVFDGANAIPASGSLEAFGASTNVGSSYIGYTDSTGFSSSAFLAKFNQATTWGIIGFDTHFDPATGTPNSTVNIANLDLTGFNDGVFIGTNSSAILSGTIKPTSVTNADHGANTLRFTATSGGTLTVSSILADNPSVLGVTLGSPAGIPAFSDGTIILSSANTYTGGTAVNNYGNLSLVAGHSTAFGASTGSITLRPHGGVLALSAGTAGVNLANPIVFGQATPMTGYTPTLNLTGSNDFTLSGNISGPNRAAIYTQNDVGQGLIALNNLPPVVNATISGNNSGFYGTFLVANGTLTFASDNAPGHAQIEMLGGSGTVAFTSANPVVYGLTNGGAGGGTVSLGAGTNLTVDTTDSSDGTITGQGNGDYDFDFGGSFVGDNTTKLTVTSTINPSVGSDFFYVYGSSPSFSGSVDITGQAALALGQSNSVGSGTITINAVDGGLALNTGVTLTNPLVFNQGGLAGIGTFQPVSVSGTGQTAGKLTFGANQMVFPGIPGDEAMPGKLTLAMNTAFATGGNFMLVVENPANTADGFGSLNITGSLDLVSISAAGFVFNLESISPNGETGFSPAIVWGNSYSLLVVSTTGGITGFDQTKFAVDVTKFQDGLIPAAYFSVTADANNLYLNFTAIPEPSTWALLVTGAGFLGLAAWRRRRA
;
A
#
# COMPACT_ATOMS: atom_id res chain seq x y z
N MET A 1 -11.05 -67.60 -67.49
CA MET A 1 -10.28 -67.00 -68.62
C MET A 1 -9.50 -65.80 -68.09
N LYS A 2 -8.22 -65.69 -68.48
CA LYS A 2 -7.19 -64.74 -68.00
C LYS A 2 -7.43 -63.29 -68.44
N ARG A 3 -7.00 -62.33 -67.58
CA ARG A 3 -6.27 -61.04 -67.81
C ARG A 3 -6.76 -59.98 -66.80
N VAL A 4 -5.98 -59.64 -65.77
CA VAL A 4 -4.95 -58.57 -65.66
C VAL A 4 -5.51 -57.16 -65.86
N LEU A 5 -5.55 -56.35 -64.79
CA LEU A 5 -5.04 -54.97 -64.74
C LEU A 5 -4.94 -54.47 -63.27
N LEU A 6 -3.82 -53.81 -62.93
CA LEU A 6 -3.54 -53.08 -61.68
C LEU A 6 -4.51 -51.90 -61.47
N PRO A 7 -4.71 -51.40 -60.23
CA PRO A 7 -4.03 -50.14 -59.89
C PRO A 7 -3.49 -50.02 -58.46
N VAL A 8 -2.56 -49.08 -58.37
CA VAL A 8 -1.82 -48.52 -57.24
C VAL A 8 -2.73 -48.08 -56.09
N LEU A 9 -2.41 -48.49 -54.86
CA LEU A 9 -3.01 -47.96 -53.63
C LEU A 9 -1.93 -47.16 -52.86
N CYS A 10 -2.06 -45.83 -52.88
CA CYS A 10 -1.31 -44.92 -52.02
C CYS A 10 -1.71 -45.13 -50.55
N VAL A 11 -0.74 -45.50 -49.72
CA VAL A 11 -0.87 -45.47 -48.25
C VAL A 11 -0.63 -44.04 -47.79
N ALA A 12 -1.69 -43.32 -47.44
CA ALA A 12 -1.60 -42.08 -46.67
C ALA A 12 -1.40 -42.45 -45.20
N LEU A 13 -0.19 -42.22 -44.68
CA LEU A 13 0.11 -42.22 -43.26
C LEU A 13 -0.61 -41.03 -42.60
N LEU A 14 -1.78 -41.28 -42.01
CA LEU A 14 -2.41 -40.38 -41.06
C LEU A 14 -1.63 -40.46 -39.74
N SER A 15 -0.66 -39.58 -39.55
CA SER A 15 -0.13 -39.28 -38.22
C SER A 15 -1.21 -38.52 -37.45
N SER A 16 -1.97 -39.23 -36.62
CA SER A 16 -2.77 -38.60 -35.58
C SER A 16 -1.83 -37.89 -34.62
N ALA A 17 -1.69 -36.57 -34.77
CA ALA A 17 -1.02 -35.73 -33.78
C ALA A 17 -1.83 -35.83 -32.49
N VAL A 18 -1.29 -36.59 -31.53
CA VAL A 18 -1.78 -36.57 -30.15
C VAL A 18 -1.55 -35.14 -29.67
N VAL A 19 -2.63 -34.38 -29.46
CA VAL A 19 -2.57 -33.09 -28.79
C VAL A 19 -2.16 -33.41 -27.35
N ALA A 20 -0.88 -33.28 -27.06
CA ALA A 20 -0.37 -33.43 -25.69
C ALA A 20 -1.06 -32.36 -24.84
N THR A 21 -1.85 -32.80 -23.87
CA THR A 21 -2.42 -31.91 -22.86
C THR A 21 -1.27 -31.37 -22.03
N ALA A 22 -1.14 -30.05 -21.95
CA ALA A 22 -0.13 -29.37 -21.13
C ALA A 22 -0.19 -29.90 -19.68
N GLN A 23 0.95 -30.38 -19.18
CA GLN A 23 1.06 -30.93 -17.84
C GLN A 23 1.14 -29.80 -16.81
N THR A 24 0.43 -29.96 -15.68
CA THR A 24 0.46 -29.01 -14.55
C THR A 24 1.58 -29.35 -13.57
N TYR A 25 2.34 -28.33 -13.16
CA TYR A 25 3.42 -28.42 -12.18
C TYR A 25 3.08 -27.50 -11.00
N THR A 26 3.02 -28.04 -9.79
CA THR A 26 2.62 -27.30 -8.57
C THR A 26 3.84 -26.81 -7.80
N TRP A 27 3.89 -25.53 -7.48
CA TRP A 27 4.89 -24.91 -6.61
C TRP A 27 4.56 -25.15 -5.13
N THR A 28 5.54 -25.57 -4.35
CA THR A 28 5.41 -25.94 -2.93
C THR A 28 6.20 -25.02 -1.99
N GLY A 29 6.75 -23.92 -2.50
CA GLY A 29 7.51 -22.95 -1.68
C GLY A 29 8.88 -23.41 -1.14
N ILE A 30 9.24 -24.68 -1.21
CA ILE A 30 10.36 -25.21 -0.42
C ILE A 30 11.38 -25.94 -1.32
N GLY A 31 12.67 -25.57 -1.22
CA GLY A 31 13.78 -26.19 -1.96
C GLY A 31 13.83 -25.90 -3.45
N ASN A 32 13.90 -26.94 -4.30
CA ASN A 32 13.71 -26.74 -5.75
C ASN A 32 12.25 -26.38 -6.09
N GLY A 33 11.37 -26.39 -5.08
CA GLY A 33 10.09 -25.69 -5.05
C GLY A 33 8.97 -26.28 -5.90
N TRP A 34 9.20 -27.40 -6.57
CA TRP A 34 8.16 -28.11 -7.33
C TRP A 34 7.76 -29.41 -6.65
N LYS A 35 6.45 -29.69 -6.62
CA LYS A 35 5.90 -30.95 -6.12
C LYS A 35 6.56 -32.13 -6.85
N GLY A 36 7.13 -33.06 -6.07
CA GLY A 36 7.88 -34.21 -6.58
C GLY A 36 9.29 -33.91 -7.08
N GLN A 37 9.83 -32.70 -6.80
CA GLN A 37 11.20 -32.28 -7.14
C GLN A 37 11.55 -32.36 -8.64
N VAL A 38 10.54 -32.47 -9.52
CA VAL A 38 10.71 -32.44 -10.97
C VAL A 38 10.48 -31.01 -11.47
N PRO A 39 11.53 -30.31 -11.94
CA PRO A 39 11.35 -28.98 -12.48
C PRO A 39 10.50 -29.04 -13.76
N PRO A 40 9.63 -28.04 -13.99
CA PRO A 40 8.85 -27.92 -15.21
C PRO A 40 9.75 -27.86 -16.47
N PRO A 41 9.32 -28.48 -17.58
CA PRO A 41 10.05 -28.43 -18.84
C PRO A 41 10.09 -26.99 -19.37
N ASN A 42 11.27 -26.60 -19.85
CA ASN A 42 11.54 -25.27 -20.37
C ASN A 42 11.32 -25.22 -21.90
N ASP A 43 10.12 -25.58 -22.34
CA ASP A 43 9.76 -25.68 -23.77
C ASP A 43 8.45 -24.96 -24.12
N GLY A 44 7.87 -24.23 -23.16
CA GLY A 44 6.61 -23.51 -23.35
C GLY A 44 5.36 -24.37 -23.21
N THR A 45 5.48 -25.65 -22.84
CA THR A 45 4.32 -26.55 -22.68
C THR A 45 3.82 -26.67 -21.24
N ALA A 46 4.60 -26.25 -20.25
CA ALA A 46 4.27 -26.39 -18.83
C ALA A 46 3.18 -25.40 -18.39
N ASN A 47 2.18 -25.89 -17.64
CA ASN A 47 1.28 -25.04 -16.86
C ASN A 47 1.78 -25.01 -15.41
N LEU A 48 2.11 -23.84 -14.88
CA LEU A 48 2.53 -23.70 -13.49
C LEU A 48 1.32 -23.41 -12.60
N GLN A 49 1.31 -23.96 -11.40
CA GLN A 49 0.28 -23.72 -10.39
C GLN A 49 0.94 -23.36 -9.06
N PHE A 50 0.54 -22.25 -8.46
CA PHE A 50 1.03 -21.76 -7.18
C PHE A 50 -0.15 -21.75 -6.21
N GLY A 51 -0.16 -22.64 -5.22
CA GLY A 51 -1.31 -22.77 -4.30
C GLY A 51 -0.93 -22.83 -2.82
N ASP A 52 0.36 -22.78 -2.50
CA ASP A 52 0.89 -23.03 -1.17
C ASP A 52 1.48 -21.74 -0.56
N ASN A 53 1.36 -21.58 0.75
CA ASN A 53 1.72 -20.37 1.50
C ASN A 53 3.20 -20.34 1.96
N VAL A 54 3.95 -21.44 1.81
CA VAL A 54 5.22 -21.60 2.54
C VAL A 54 6.40 -20.77 1.98
N SER A 55 6.39 -20.38 0.70
CA SER A 55 7.34 -19.38 0.21
C SER A 55 6.83 -18.63 -1.00
N THR A 56 6.90 -17.31 -0.84
CA THR A 56 6.60 -16.31 -1.85
C THR A 56 7.74 -16.13 -2.85
N PHE A 57 8.94 -16.69 -2.65
CA PHE A 57 10.10 -16.48 -3.53
C PHE A 57 10.28 -17.61 -4.56
N ILE A 58 10.24 -17.26 -5.86
CA ILE A 58 10.28 -18.21 -6.98
C ILE A 58 11.52 -17.95 -7.87
N PRO A 59 12.61 -18.73 -7.73
CA PRO A 59 13.79 -18.59 -8.59
C PRO A 59 13.52 -19.09 -10.02
N ILE A 60 13.85 -18.29 -11.04
CA ILE A 60 13.76 -18.70 -12.44
C ILE A 60 14.91 -19.68 -12.76
N PRO A 61 14.64 -20.92 -13.20
CA PRO A 61 15.62 -22.02 -13.24
C PRO A 61 16.70 -21.89 -14.34
N SER A 62 16.62 -20.87 -15.20
CA SER A 62 17.56 -20.67 -16.30
C SER A 62 17.56 -19.23 -16.80
N LEU A 63 18.47 -18.92 -17.73
CA LEU A 63 18.54 -17.62 -18.42
C LEU A 63 17.29 -17.33 -19.25
N THR A 64 16.62 -18.36 -19.78
CA THR A 64 15.38 -18.21 -20.54
C THR A 64 14.48 -19.36 -20.16
N PHE A 65 13.38 -19.08 -19.48
CA PHE A 65 12.44 -20.06 -18.99
C PHE A 65 11.08 -19.86 -19.69
N SER A 66 10.53 -20.90 -20.30
CA SER A 66 9.35 -20.83 -21.16
C SER A 66 8.24 -21.73 -20.65
N ILE A 67 7.07 -21.14 -20.43
CA ILE A 67 5.87 -21.81 -19.89
C ILE A 67 4.65 -21.51 -20.76
N ASN A 68 3.61 -22.33 -20.69
CA ASN A 68 2.33 -22.06 -21.34
C ASN A 68 1.47 -21.08 -20.53
N SER A 69 1.31 -21.35 -19.22
CA SER A 69 0.53 -20.53 -18.29
C SER A 69 1.04 -20.59 -16.85
N ALA A 70 0.59 -19.64 -16.03
CA ALA A 70 0.77 -19.65 -14.58
C ALA A 70 -0.56 -19.38 -13.87
N ALA A 71 -0.96 -20.26 -12.95
CA ALA A 71 -2.17 -20.12 -12.14
C ALA A 71 -1.79 -19.92 -10.66
N PHE A 72 -2.38 -18.92 -10.02
CA PHE A 72 -2.17 -18.57 -8.62
C PHE A 72 -3.49 -18.79 -7.87
N ILE A 73 -3.51 -19.70 -6.90
CA ILE A 73 -4.74 -20.21 -6.29
C ILE A 73 -4.83 -19.82 -4.80
N SER A 74 -3.75 -19.28 -4.23
CA SER A 74 -3.72 -18.74 -2.86
C SER A 74 -3.63 -17.21 -2.85
N ASP A 75 -4.14 -16.62 -1.77
CA ASP A 75 -4.16 -15.17 -1.53
C ASP A 75 -2.79 -14.74 -0.97
N ASN A 76 -1.80 -14.67 -1.85
CA ASN A 76 -0.42 -14.42 -1.42
C ASN A 76 0.36 -13.52 -2.40
N ARG A 77 1.54 -13.10 -1.96
CA ARG A 77 2.54 -12.46 -2.81
C ARG A 77 3.46 -13.53 -3.41
N PHE A 78 3.81 -13.40 -4.68
CA PHE A 78 4.69 -14.30 -5.41
C PHE A 78 5.77 -13.48 -6.10
N LEU A 79 6.99 -13.52 -5.58
CA LEU A 79 8.16 -12.83 -6.07
C LEU A 79 9.05 -13.77 -6.90
N PHE A 80 9.01 -13.59 -8.21
CA PHE A 80 9.95 -14.21 -9.13
C PHE A 80 11.30 -13.49 -9.05
N VAL A 81 12.38 -14.27 -8.87
CA VAL A 81 13.77 -13.76 -8.82
C VAL A 81 14.65 -14.44 -9.87
N PRO A 82 15.59 -13.73 -10.51
CA PRO A 82 16.48 -14.35 -11.48
C PRO A 82 17.58 -15.16 -10.76
N GLN A 83 17.97 -16.31 -11.31
CA GLN A 83 19.14 -17.06 -10.80
C GLN A 83 20.49 -16.43 -11.21
N SER A 84 20.47 -15.47 -12.13
CA SER A 84 21.66 -14.74 -12.59
C SER A 84 21.35 -13.24 -12.70
N VAL A 85 22.28 -12.43 -13.21
CA VAL A 85 22.06 -10.98 -13.38
C VAL A 85 20.86 -10.64 -14.27
N SER A 86 20.47 -11.53 -15.20
CA SER A 86 19.28 -11.37 -16.04
C SER A 86 18.68 -12.70 -16.49
N SER A 87 17.35 -12.82 -16.46
CA SER A 87 16.59 -13.96 -17.00
C SER A 87 15.39 -13.48 -17.81
N THR A 88 14.95 -14.27 -18.79
CA THR A 88 13.72 -14.05 -19.55
C THR A 88 12.69 -15.12 -19.18
N LEU A 89 11.47 -14.70 -18.84
CA LEU A 89 10.30 -15.56 -18.66
C LEU A 89 9.40 -15.44 -19.89
N ASN A 90 9.34 -16.46 -20.75
CA ASN A 90 8.39 -16.52 -21.86
C ASN A 90 7.08 -17.14 -21.37
N ILE A 91 5.98 -16.42 -21.51
CA ILE A 91 4.64 -16.94 -21.21
C ILE A 91 3.92 -17.21 -22.54
N GLY A 92 3.33 -18.38 -22.68
CA GLY A 92 2.57 -18.82 -23.86
C GLY A 92 1.17 -18.20 -23.94
N ALA A 93 0.31 -18.74 -24.80
CA ALA A 93 -1.05 -18.22 -24.99
C ALA A 93 -1.98 -18.47 -23.79
N GLY A 94 -1.59 -19.33 -22.84
CA GLY A 94 -2.37 -19.63 -21.65
C GLY A 94 -2.39 -18.51 -20.61
N GLY A 95 -1.46 -17.57 -20.65
CA GLY A 95 -1.49 -16.35 -19.82
C GLY A 95 -1.31 -16.61 -18.33
N MET A 96 -1.86 -15.72 -17.50
CA MET A 96 -1.85 -15.84 -16.04
C MET A 96 -3.26 -15.78 -15.48
N THR A 97 -3.53 -16.54 -14.43
CA THR A 97 -4.82 -16.49 -13.72
C THR A 97 -4.58 -16.47 -12.23
N ALA A 98 -5.27 -15.59 -11.50
CA ALA A 98 -5.39 -15.68 -10.04
C ALA A 98 -6.82 -16.04 -9.68
N SER A 99 -7.01 -17.10 -8.89
CA SER A 99 -8.32 -17.55 -8.41
C SER A 99 -8.30 -17.59 -6.89
N ASN A 100 -8.83 -16.54 -6.29
CA ASN A 100 -8.80 -16.36 -4.84
C ASN A 100 -10.03 -17.08 -4.26
N MET A 101 -9.82 -18.16 -3.51
CA MET A 101 -10.92 -18.90 -2.86
C MET A 101 -11.42 -18.20 -1.59
N PHE A 102 -10.60 -17.34 -0.97
CA PHE A 102 -10.86 -16.77 0.35
C PHE A 102 -11.08 -15.25 0.37
N GLY A 103 -11.00 -14.59 -0.79
CA GLY A 103 -11.35 -13.17 -0.94
C GLY A 103 -10.23 -12.18 -0.64
N GLY A 104 -8.99 -12.63 -0.41
CA GLY A 104 -7.79 -11.80 -0.36
C GLY A 104 -7.30 -11.39 -1.76
N SER A 105 -6.11 -10.77 -1.86
CA SER A 105 -5.54 -10.22 -3.11
C SER A 105 -4.21 -10.91 -3.46
N THR A 106 -4.02 -11.26 -4.74
CA THR A 106 -2.81 -11.96 -5.21
C THR A 106 -1.81 -10.98 -5.84
N ASN A 107 -0.58 -10.90 -5.34
CA ASN A 107 0.45 -10.00 -5.87
C ASN A 107 1.60 -10.76 -6.52
N ILE A 108 1.79 -10.59 -7.83
CA ILE A 108 2.81 -11.30 -8.61
C ILE A 108 3.94 -10.33 -8.96
N ASP A 109 5.07 -10.41 -8.26
CA ASP A 109 6.24 -9.58 -8.49
C ASP A 109 7.28 -10.28 -9.36
N PHE A 110 7.85 -9.57 -10.32
CA PHE A 110 9.00 -10.00 -11.11
C PHE A 110 10.16 -9.06 -10.84
N ALA A 111 11.23 -9.56 -10.20
CA ALA A 111 12.40 -8.77 -9.83
C ALA A 111 13.11 -8.11 -11.05
N SER A 112 13.97 -7.12 -10.79
CA SER A 112 14.53 -6.23 -11.83
C SER A 112 15.38 -6.91 -12.90
N GLY A 113 15.93 -8.09 -12.61
CA GLY A 113 16.64 -8.90 -13.59
C GLY A 113 15.74 -9.76 -14.47
N ILE A 114 14.41 -9.66 -14.39
CA ILE A 114 13.48 -10.51 -15.17
C ILE A 114 12.86 -9.73 -16.32
N THR A 115 13.01 -10.24 -17.55
CA THR A 115 12.21 -9.82 -18.70
C THR A 115 11.03 -10.76 -18.88
N VAL A 116 9.80 -10.26 -18.78
CA VAL A 116 8.58 -11.00 -19.07
C VAL A 116 8.25 -10.82 -20.55
N ASN A 117 8.28 -11.91 -21.33
CA ASN A 117 8.00 -11.90 -22.75
C ASN A 117 6.69 -12.63 -23.06
N LEU A 118 5.72 -11.90 -23.64
CA LEU A 118 4.44 -12.45 -24.06
C LEU A 118 4.59 -13.09 -25.44
N ALA A 119 4.74 -14.42 -25.50
CA ALA A 119 4.99 -15.14 -26.75
C ALA A 119 3.78 -15.14 -27.73
N ALA A 120 2.60 -14.77 -27.23
CA ALA A 120 1.36 -14.61 -27.98
C ALA A 120 0.51 -13.50 -27.33
N SER A 121 -0.64 -13.18 -27.93
CA SER A 121 -1.66 -12.38 -27.23
C SER A 121 -2.22 -13.18 -26.04
N GLN A 122 -2.32 -12.54 -24.87
CA GLN A 122 -2.70 -13.18 -23.63
C GLN A 122 -3.79 -12.40 -22.88
N THR A 123 -4.52 -13.12 -22.04
CA THR A 123 -5.35 -12.56 -20.98
C THR A 123 -4.72 -12.91 -19.64
N TRP A 124 -4.55 -11.91 -18.78
CA TRP A 124 -4.24 -12.10 -17.37
C TRP A 124 -5.50 -11.82 -16.56
N ASP A 125 -6.03 -12.84 -15.90
CA ASP A 125 -7.29 -12.77 -15.17
C ASP A 125 -7.03 -12.87 -13.67
N PHE A 126 -7.20 -11.78 -12.92
CA PHE A 126 -6.92 -11.74 -11.47
C PHE A 126 -8.14 -12.13 -10.61
N GLY A 127 -9.20 -12.70 -11.21
CA GLY A 127 -10.30 -13.33 -10.49
C GLY A 127 -11.07 -12.40 -9.53
N SER A 128 -11.81 -13.00 -8.60
CA SER A 128 -12.76 -12.32 -7.69
C SER A 128 -12.18 -11.83 -6.37
N GLY A 129 -10.93 -12.15 -6.05
CA GLY A 129 -10.25 -11.53 -4.90
C GLY A 129 -9.38 -10.33 -5.30
N GLY A 130 -9.10 -10.19 -6.60
CA GLY A 130 -8.25 -9.11 -7.11
C GLY A 130 -6.78 -9.52 -7.06
N GLY A 131 -5.91 -8.57 -7.41
CA GLY A 131 -4.48 -8.83 -7.47
C GLY A 131 -3.74 -7.96 -8.46
N SER A 132 -2.42 -7.91 -8.34
CA SER A 132 -1.59 -7.13 -9.24
C SER A 132 -0.40 -7.93 -9.75
N ALA A 133 0.09 -7.58 -10.93
CA ALA A 133 1.40 -8.01 -11.40
C ALA A 133 2.37 -6.81 -11.38
N ILE A 134 3.50 -6.93 -10.70
CA ILE A 134 4.54 -5.90 -10.65
C ILE A 134 5.77 -6.40 -11.41
N ILE A 135 6.15 -5.72 -12.48
CA ILE A 135 7.32 -6.06 -13.29
C ILE A 135 8.41 -5.03 -13.01
N HIS A 136 9.41 -5.40 -12.23
CA HIS A 136 10.57 -4.55 -11.95
C HIS A 136 11.64 -4.56 -13.06
N GLY A 137 11.53 -5.49 -14.02
CA GLY A 137 12.41 -5.57 -15.20
C GLY A 137 11.71 -5.00 -16.44
N ALA A 138 11.58 -5.82 -17.49
CA ALA A 138 10.98 -5.40 -18.76
C ALA A 138 9.80 -6.29 -19.17
N LEU A 139 8.84 -5.70 -19.89
CA LEU A 139 7.74 -6.40 -20.57
C LEU A 139 7.95 -6.30 -22.09
N THR A 140 7.80 -7.39 -22.82
CA THR A 140 7.91 -7.45 -24.29
C THR A 140 6.85 -8.39 -24.89
N GLY A 141 6.63 -8.34 -26.22
CA GLY A 141 5.85 -9.35 -26.94
C GLY A 141 4.45 -8.91 -27.43
N GLY A 142 3.50 -9.85 -27.44
CA GLY A 142 2.14 -9.72 -27.98
C GLY A 142 1.18 -8.83 -27.18
N ASN A 143 -0.12 -8.86 -27.52
CA ASN A 143 -1.14 -8.06 -26.82
C ASN A 143 -1.45 -8.61 -25.42
N LEU A 144 -1.81 -7.73 -24.49
CA LEU A 144 -2.17 -8.09 -23.12
C LEU A 144 -3.57 -7.56 -22.78
N THR A 145 -4.44 -8.43 -22.29
CA THR A 145 -5.73 -8.04 -21.71
C THR A 145 -5.72 -8.34 -20.22
N LEU A 146 -6.02 -7.35 -19.38
CA LEU A 146 -6.18 -7.54 -17.93
C LEU A 146 -7.66 -7.59 -17.59
N THR A 147 -8.07 -8.62 -16.86
CA THR A 147 -9.44 -8.81 -16.35
C THR A 147 -9.44 -9.19 -14.87
N GLY A 148 -10.61 -9.07 -14.24
CA GLY A 148 -10.84 -9.46 -12.85
C GLY A 148 -12.25 -9.06 -12.42
N SER A 149 -12.72 -9.62 -11.29
CA SER A 149 -14.12 -9.54 -10.84
C SER A 149 -14.28 -9.30 -9.34
N SER A 150 -13.29 -8.68 -8.68
CA SER A 150 -13.28 -8.58 -7.22
C SER A 150 -14.24 -7.54 -6.62
N ASN A 151 -14.63 -7.81 -5.36
CA ASN A 151 -15.41 -6.89 -4.52
C ASN A 151 -14.54 -6.08 -3.55
N TYR A 152 -13.26 -6.43 -3.39
CA TYR A 152 -12.43 -5.99 -2.25
C TYR A 152 -11.14 -5.25 -2.63
N ASP A 153 -10.64 -5.36 -3.87
CA ASP A 153 -9.37 -4.70 -4.26
C ASP A 153 -9.26 -4.36 -5.76
N SER A 154 -8.43 -3.37 -6.08
CA SER A 154 -8.11 -3.03 -7.48
C SER A 154 -7.22 -4.12 -8.10
N PHE A 155 -7.42 -4.46 -9.39
CA PHE A 155 -6.47 -5.30 -10.12
C PHE A 155 -5.65 -4.49 -11.12
N GLY A 156 -4.40 -4.88 -11.37
CA GLY A 156 -3.60 -4.08 -12.29
C GLY A 156 -2.20 -4.57 -12.58
N LEU A 157 -1.56 -3.85 -13.49
CA LEU A 157 -0.18 -4.06 -13.90
C LEU A 157 0.66 -2.86 -13.44
N THR A 158 1.71 -3.11 -12.67
CA THR A 158 2.71 -2.13 -12.29
C THR A 158 4.01 -2.41 -13.03
N MET A 159 4.53 -1.43 -13.76
CA MET A 159 5.84 -1.47 -14.39
C MET A 159 6.81 -0.64 -13.56
N ALA A 160 7.73 -1.29 -12.85
CA ALA A 160 8.59 -0.70 -11.83
C ALA A 160 10.09 -0.87 -12.11
N SER A 161 10.53 -0.50 -13.32
CA SER A 161 11.93 -0.67 -13.76
C SER A 161 12.94 0.00 -12.80
N LEU A 162 13.64 -0.77 -11.97
CA LEU A 162 14.59 -0.20 -10.99
C LEU A 162 15.90 0.27 -11.62
N THR A 163 16.18 -0.16 -12.85
CA THR A 163 17.41 0.18 -13.55
C THR A 163 17.11 1.31 -14.53
N ALA A 164 17.56 2.52 -14.19
CA ALA A 164 17.45 3.67 -15.08
C ALA A 164 17.96 3.30 -16.50
N GLY A 165 17.10 3.44 -17.51
CA GLY A 165 17.44 3.16 -18.92
C GLY A 165 17.01 1.78 -19.46
N LEU A 166 16.53 0.84 -18.63
CA LEU A 166 15.83 -0.35 -19.13
C LEU A 166 14.40 0.04 -19.52
N ASN A 167 14.24 0.56 -20.73
CA ASN A 167 12.95 0.84 -21.33
C ASN A 167 12.24 -0.47 -21.70
N SER A 168 10.96 -0.61 -21.35
CA SER A 168 10.18 -1.69 -21.95
C SER A 168 10.03 -1.43 -23.46
N SER A 169 10.32 -2.44 -24.27
CA SER A 169 10.14 -2.39 -25.73
C SER A 169 8.78 -2.97 -26.13
N TYR A 170 7.79 -2.87 -25.26
CA TYR A 170 6.47 -3.47 -25.48
C TYR A 170 5.73 -2.74 -26.62
N THR A 171 5.30 -3.48 -27.64
CA THR A 171 4.65 -2.92 -28.82
C THR A 171 3.21 -3.40 -29.00
N GLY A 172 2.73 -4.30 -28.13
CA GLY A 172 1.37 -4.85 -28.15
C GLY A 172 0.31 -3.87 -27.64
N THR A 173 -0.97 -4.19 -27.81
CA THR A 173 -2.07 -3.43 -27.18
C THR A 173 -2.27 -3.89 -25.73
N ILE A 174 -2.36 -2.97 -24.77
CA ILE A 174 -2.84 -3.25 -23.39
C ILE A 174 -4.31 -2.88 -23.32
N THR A 175 -5.15 -3.86 -22.98
CA THR A 175 -6.58 -3.65 -22.72
C THR A 175 -6.87 -3.85 -21.25
N LEU A 176 -7.43 -2.83 -20.60
CA LEU A 176 -7.87 -2.85 -19.22
C LEU A 176 -9.41 -3.04 -19.23
N GLY A 177 -9.87 -4.25 -18.89
CA GLY A 177 -11.21 -4.73 -19.27
C GLY A 177 -12.19 -5.07 -18.15
N ASN A 178 -13.45 -4.64 -18.36
CA ASN A 178 -14.76 -5.10 -17.84
C ASN A 178 -14.81 -5.85 -16.51
N SER A 179 -14.67 -5.12 -15.40
CA SER A 179 -15.22 -5.59 -14.14
C SER A 179 -16.74 -5.66 -14.23
N THR A 180 -17.32 -6.81 -13.90
CA THR A 180 -18.77 -6.95 -13.73
C THR A 180 -19.26 -6.35 -12.41
N VAL A 181 -18.34 -5.87 -11.56
CA VAL A 181 -18.62 -5.34 -10.23
C VAL A 181 -18.56 -3.79 -10.24
N PRO A 182 -19.60 -3.09 -9.77
CA PRO A 182 -19.55 -1.64 -9.56
C PRO A 182 -18.43 -1.26 -8.59
N ASN A 183 -17.63 -0.23 -8.92
CA ASN A 183 -16.54 0.37 -8.13
C ASN A 183 -15.14 -0.25 -8.25
N LEU A 184 -14.95 -1.30 -9.06
CA LEU A 184 -13.61 -1.81 -9.32
C LEU A 184 -12.94 -1.05 -10.47
N VAL A 185 -11.68 -0.64 -10.27
CA VAL A 185 -10.93 0.16 -11.24
C VAL A 185 -9.67 -0.61 -11.65
N PRO A 186 -9.62 -1.22 -12.86
CA PRO A 186 -8.38 -1.81 -13.35
C PRO A 186 -7.32 -0.73 -13.49
N PHE A 187 -6.08 -0.98 -13.05
CA PHE A 187 -5.02 0.02 -13.13
C PHE A 187 -3.81 -0.43 -13.94
N LEU A 188 -3.14 0.55 -14.56
CA LEU A 188 -1.82 0.44 -15.14
C LEU A 188 -0.94 1.50 -14.48
N ALA A 189 0.11 1.07 -13.79
CA ALA A 189 1.06 1.96 -13.13
C ALA A 189 2.44 1.87 -13.80
N VAL A 190 3.09 3.02 -14.01
CA VAL A 190 4.45 3.13 -14.54
C VAL A 190 5.30 3.87 -13.52
N TRP A 191 6.03 3.13 -12.71
CA TRP A 191 6.65 3.61 -11.48
C TRP A 191 8.09 4.13 -11.65
N ALA A 192 8.73 3.87 -12.79
CA ALA A 192 10.10 4.29 -13.05
C ALA A 192 10.22 5.21 -14.27
N SER A 193 11.42 5.73 -14.52
CA SER A 193 11.78 6.55 -15.69
C SER A 193 11.74 5.79 -17.03
N GLY A 194 11.25 4.54 -17.03
CA GLY A 194 11.07 3.72 -18.22
C GLY A 194 9.79 4.03 -18.98
N ASN A 195 9.82 3.80 -20.29
CA ASN A 195 8.65 3.86 -21.15
C ASN A 195 7.88 2.52 -21.18
N LEU A 196 6.54 2.55 -21.35
CA LEU A 196 5.66 1.41 -21.66
C LEU A 196 5.81 0.86 -23.09
N GLY A 197 6.54 1.56 -23.97
CA GLY A 197 6.74 1.19 -25.37
C GLY A 197 5.76 1.87 -26.34
N THR A 198 5.42 1.22 -27.46
CA THR A 198 4.69 1.82 -28.61
C THR A 198 3.34 1.14 -28.91
N GLY A 199 2.67 0.64 -27.89
CA GLY A 199 1.38 -0.03 -27.97
C GLY A 199 0.16 0.85 -27.67
N ASN A 200 -1.02 0.49 -28.20
CA ASN A 200 -2.29 1.14 -27.80
C ASN A 200 -2.66 0.79 -26.36
N ILE A 201 -3.32 1.73 -25.66
CA ILE A 201 -3.91 1.50 -24.34
C ILE A 201 -5.43 1.67 -24.47
N THR A 202 -6.18 0.62 -24.14
CA THR A 202 -7.64 0.62 -24.23
C THR A 202 -8.24 0.44 -22.84
N PHE A 203 -9.05 1.40 -22.42
CA PHE A 203 -9.86 1.33 -21.22
C PHE A 203 -11.27 0.90 -21.61
N VAL A 204 -11.78 -0.18 -21.01
CA VAL A 204 -13.14 -0.68 -21.22
C VAL A 204 -13.90 -0.68 -19.90
N ASN A 205 -14.88 0.22 -19.79
CA ASN A 205 -15.68 0.48 -18.59
C ASN A 205 -14.87 1.11 -17.45
N GLY A 206 -14.03 2.09 -17.78
CA GLY A 206 -13.22 2.85 -16.82
C GLY A 206 -11.83 2.23 -16.58
N GLY A 207 -11.12 2.75 -15.59
CA GLY A 207 -9.79 2.25 -15.18
C GLY A 207 -8.91 3.36 -14.60
N GLN A 208 -7.63 3.07 -14.40
CA GLN A 208 -6.65 4.02 -13.88
C GLN A 208 -5.30 3.92 -14.61
N LEU A 209 -4.69 5.05 -14.91
CA LEU A 209 -3.32 5.19 -15.37
C LEU A 209 -2.51 6.00 -14.35
N ILE A 210 -1.45 5.41 -13.80
CA ILE A 210 -0.58 6.03 -12.80
C ILE A 210 0.84 6.16 -13.39
N THR A 211 1.48 7.31 -13.23
CA THR A 211 2.91 7.49 -13.54
C THR A 211 3.64 8.10 -12.35
N HIS A 212 4.85 7.61 -12.04
CA HIS A 212 5.64 8.14 -10.93
C HIS A 212 6.68 9.16 -11.39
N ASN A 213 7.37 8.96 -12.51
CA ASN A 213 8.43 9.84 -13.04
C ASN A 213 8.06 10.46 -14.41
N THR A 214 8.91 11.35 -14.96
CA THR A 214 8.73 11.99 -16.29
C THR A 214 8.65 10.94 -17.40
N THR A 215 7.47 10.40 -17.64
CA THR A 215 7.20 9.56 -18.80
C THR A 215 6.47 10.42 -19.84
N SER A 216 7.24 10.94 -20.80
CA SER A 216 6.64 11.05 -22.13
C SER A 216 6.42 9.62 -22.59
N LEU A 217 5.16 9.17 -22.69
CA LEU A 217 4.87 8.04 -23.57
C LEU A 217 5.35 8.51 -24.96
N PRO A 218 6.41 7.91 -25.52
CA PRO A 218 7.39 8.57 -26.35
C PRO A 218 6.79 9.26 -27.57
N ASN A 219 7.43 10.39 -27.87
CA ASN A 219 7.10 11.37 -28.89
C ASN A 219 7.20 10.90 -30.37
N ASN A 220 7.22 9.60 -30.68
CA ASN A 220 7.49 9.16 -32.06
C ASN A 220 6.70 7.90 -32.49
N LEU A 221 5.35 8.00 -32.55
CA LEU A 221 4.34 7.16 -33.25
C LEU A 221 3.18 6.71 -32.32
N PRO A 222 1.94 6.48 -32.84
CA PRO A 222 0.70 6.81 -32.15
C PRO A 222 0.22 5.68 -31.25
N ASN A 223 0.53 5.75 -29.95
CA ASN A 223 -0.24 5.00 -28.96
C ASN A 223 -1.62 5.64 -28.88
N ASN A 224 -2.59 5.11 -29.63
CA ASN A 224 -3.95 5.58 -29.52
C ASN A 224 -4.48 5.19 -28.15
N LEU A 225 -5.01 6.18 -27.44
CA LEU A 225 -5.70 5.98 -26.19
C LEU A 225 -7.19 5.83 -26.48
N LEU A 226 -7.73 4.65 -26.21
CA LEU A 226 -9.14 4.37 -26.40
C LEU A 226 -9.85 4.47 -25.04
N LEU A 227 -10.69 5.48 -24.87
CA LEU A 227 -11.38 5.78 -23.61
C LEU A 227 -12.84 5.37 -23.69
N ASN A 228 -13.16 4.14 -23.28
CA ASN A 228 -14.54 3.68 -23.14
C ASN A 228 -14.96 3.67 -21.66
N THR A 229 -15.69 4.70 -21.24
CA THR A 229 -16.39 4.69 -19.95
C THR A 229 -17.81 4.17 -20.21
N GLY A 230 -18.02 2.87 -20.14
CA GLY A 230 -19.36 2.30 -20.29
C GLY A 230 -20.28 2.63 -19.09
N PRO A 231 -21.59 2.41 -19.23
CA PRO A 231 -22.52 2.49 -18.10
C PRO A 231 -22.10 1.47 -17.03
N LEU A 232 -22.29 1.80 -15.74
CA LEU A 232 -22.05 0.85 -14.66
C LEU A 232 -22.78 -0.49 -14.93
N PRO A 233 -22.17 -1.64 -14.58
CA PRO A 233 -22.85 -2.94 -14.65
C PRO A 233 -24.21 -2.91 -13.94
N ALA A 234 -25.19 -3.63 -14.49
CA ALA A 234 -26.59 -3.58 -14.09
C ALA A 234 -26.77 -3.79 -12.57
N GLY A 235 -27.33 -2.78 -11.89
CA GLY A 235 -27.55 -2.80 -10.43
C GLY A 235 -27.47 -1.41 -9.76
N ASN A 236 -26.85 -0.43 -10.42
CA ASN A 236 -26.84 0.98 -9.98
C ASN A 236 -27.76 1.81 -10.90
N ASN A 237 -28.94 2.18 -10.41
CA ASN A 237 -30.04 2.75 -11.20
C ASN A 237 -29.83 4.22 -11.63
N ASN A 238 -28.59 4.74 -11.57
CA ASN A 238 -28.33 6.19 -11.63
C ASN A 238 -27.60 6.68 -12.90
N ASN A 239 -27.47 5.87 -13.97
CA ASN A 239 -26.76 6.28 -15.20
C ASN A 239 -25.33 6.83 -14.98
N VAL A 240 -24.67 6.43 -13.89
CA VAL A 240 -23.30 6.86 -13.58
C VAL A 240 -22.34 6.05 -14.45
N PHE A 241 -21.46 6.73 -15.18
CA PHE A 241 -20.38 6.12 -15.97
C PHE A 241 -19.11 6.01 -15.13
N THR A 242 -18.34 4.92 -15.29
CA THR A 242 -17.07 4.72 -14.58
C THR A 242 -15.96 5.58 -15.18
N PRO A 243 -15.31 6.47 -14.41
CA PRO A 243 -14.26 7.34 -14.96
C PRO A 243 -12.98 6.57 -15.32
N VAL A 244 -12.20 7.13 -16.24
CA VAL A 244 -10.78 6.79 -16.39
C VAL A 244 -9.97 7.77 -15.52
N ASN A 245 -9.31 7.23 -14.51
CA ASN A 245 -8.52 7.97 -13.54
C ASN A 245 -7.09 8.14 -14.04
N PHE A 246 -6.56 9.36 -14.03
CA PHE A 246 -5.17 9.63 -14.36
C PHE A 246 -4.47 10.19 -13.13
N LYS A 247 -3.30 9.66 -12.78
CA LYS A 247 -2.51 10.11 -11.63
C LYS A 247 -1.04 10.28 -12.03
N ALA A 248 -0.51 11.49 -11.87
CA ALA A 248 0.88 11.82 -12.17
C ALA A 248 1.61 12.24 -10.87
N TRP A 249 2.58 11.45 -10.42
CA TRP A 249 3.12 11.56 -9.06
C TRP A 249 4.21 12.62 -8.89
N ASP A 250 5.32 12.53 -9.62
CA ASP A 250 6.46 13.45 -9.46
C ASP A 250 6.54 14.52 -10.54
N ALA A 251 5.98 14.26 -11.72
CA ALA A 251 6.11 15.12 -12.90
C ALA A 251 4.87 15.07 -13.81
N PRO A 252 4.68 16.06 -14.71
CA PRO A 252 3.64 16.03 -15.75
C PRO A 252 3.58 14.69 -16.51
N MET A 253 2.36 14.18 -16.74
CA MET A 253 2.12 13.06 -17.65
C MET A 253 1.80 13.60 -19.04
N THR A 254 2.58 13.24 -20.06
CA THR A 254 2.32 13.69 -21.45
C THR A 254 1.89 12.51 -22.33
N LEU A 255 0.74 12.68 -22.99
CA LEU A 255 0.08 11.72 -23.86
C LEU A 255 0.04 12.26 -25.28
N SER A 256 0.90 11.73 -26.15
CA SER A 256 1.10 12.28 -27.51
C SER A 256 0.33 11.58 -28.63
N GLY A 257 -0.19 10.38 -28.38
CA GLY A 257 -1.10 9.72 -29.33
C GLY A 257 -2.51 10.31 -29.30
N ASN A 258 -3.33 9.95 -30.30
CA ASN A 258 -4.72 10.41 -30.36
C ASN A 258 -5.53 9.76 -29.24
N ALA A 259 -6.42 10.53 -28.61
CA ALA A 259 -7.38 9.98 -27.67
C ALA A 259 -8.76 9.90 -28.34
N LEU A 260 -9.31 8.70 -28.43
CA LEU A 260 -10.63 8.45 -29.01
C LEU A 260 -11.65 8.24 -27.89
N LEU A 261 -12.69 9.08 -27.88
CA LEU A 261 -13.73 9.14 -26.86
C LEU A 261 -14.97 8.34 -27.26
N TYR A 262 -15.50 7.54 -26.33
CA TYR A 262 -16.88 7.04 -26.39
C TYR A 262 -17.87 8.07 -25.83
N ASN A 263 -19.17 7.75 -25.89
CA ASN A 263 -20.20 8.60 -25.33
C ASN A 263 -20.05 8.78 -23.81
N ASN A 264 -20.22 10.00 -23.32
CA ASN A 264 -20.12 10.36 -21.90
C ASN A 264 -18.77 10.00 -21.25
N THR A 265 -17.69 10.10 -22.02
CA THR A 265 -16.33 9.83 -21.52
C THR A 265 -16.01 10.73 -20.33
N THR A 266 -15.63 10.12 -19.21
CA THR A 266 -15.23 10.86 -18.00
C THR A 266 -13.75 10.64 -17.70
N ILE A 267 -12.98 11.72 -17.71
CA ILE A 267 -11.57 11.76 -17.29
C ILE A 267 -11.52 12.32 -15.87
N ASN A 268 -10.99 11.53 -14.94
CA ASN A 268 -10.77 11.95 -13.56
C ASN A 268 -9.26 12.20 -13.34
N ALA A 269 -8.84 13.47 -13.35
CA ALA A 269 -7.45 13.83 -13.06
C ALA A 269 -7.23 13.90 -11.55
N GLN A 270 -6.43 12.98 -11.03
CA GLN A 270 -6.09 12.89 -9.63
C GLN A 270 -4.79 13.63 -9.33
N ILE A 271 -4.66 14.07 -8.09
CA ILE A 271 -3.40 14.58 -7.55
C ILE A 271 -2.52 13.45 -7.06
N SER A 272 -1.23 13.73 -6.91
CA SER A 272 -0.33 12.89 -6.11
C SER A 272 -0.80 12.96 -4.63
N ASN A 273 -1.67 12.05 -4.21
CA ASN A 273 -1.91 11.80 -2.79
C ASN A 273 -0.69 11.04 -2.26
N PRO A 274 -0.01 11.48 -1.19
CA PRO A 274 1.07 10.70 -0.58
C PRO A 274 0.62 9.36 0.01
N ASN A 275 -0.69 9.10 0.14
CA ASN A 275 -1.15 7.75 0.46
C ASN A 275 -0.81 6.84 -0.71
N ILE A 276 0.27 6.10 -0.49
CA ILE A 276 0.77 5.05 -1.35
C ILE A 276 -0.36 4.01 -1.48
N PRO A 277 -0.67 3.49 -2.67
CA PRO A 277 -1.31 2.18 -2.74
C PRO A 277 -0.50 1.21 -1.87
N SER A 278 -1.12 0.31 -1.11
CA SER A 278 -0.43 -0.76 -0.39
C SER A 278 0.51 -1.60 -1.29
N LEU A 279 0.43 -1.39 -2.61
CA LEU A 279 1.14 -2.08 -3.69
C LEU A 279 2.30 -1.27 -4.32
N ALA A 280 2.74 -0.13 -3.77
CA ALA A 280 3.91 0.52 -4.37
C ALA A 280 5.18 -0.33 -4.18
N PRO A 281 6.03 -0.41 -5.21
CA PRO A 281 7.35 -1.03 -5.12
C PRO A 281 8.15 -0.49 -3.92
N GLY A 282 8.32 -1.30 -2.87
CA GLY A 282 8.99 -0.94 -1.61
C GLY A 282 10.47 -0.52 -1.74
N ASN A 283 11.02 -0.49 -2.95
CA ASN A 283 12.45 -0.37 -3.24
C ASN A 283 12.84 0.85 -4.09
N THR A 284 11.92 1.77 -4.43
CA THR A 284 12.26 2.94 -5.28
C THR A 284 12.68 4.22 -4.53
N GLY A 285 12.78 4.18 -3.20
CA GLY A 285 13.36 5.27 -2.41
C GLY A 285 12.44 6.50 -2.28
N SER A 286 12.28 6.97 -1.04
CA SER A 286 11.33 7.98 -0.56
C SER A 286 9.85 7.61 -0.69
N TRP A 287 9.26 7.20 0.45
CA TRP A 287 7.85 7.45 0.66
C TRP A 287 7.62 8.96 0.57
N PRO A 288 6.48 9.40 0.03
CA PRO A 288 6.18 10.82 -0.10
C PRO A 288 6.23 11.47 1.29
N LEU A 289 7.18 12.39 1.44
CA LEU A 289 7.34 13.17 2.65
C LEU A 289 6.15 14.12 2.81
N ALA A 290 5.88 14.53 4.05
CA ALA A 290 4.88 15.56 4.31
C ALA A 290 5.25 16.85 3.55
N GLY A 291 4.25 17.57 3.03
CA GLY A 291 4.44 18.74 2.17
C GLY A 291 3.30 18.94 1.16
N PRO A 292 3.29 20.08 0.45
CA PRO A 292 2.16 20.48 -0.38
C PRO A 292 1.90 19.46 -1.48
N ARG A 293 0.63 19.12 -1.66
CA ARG A 293 0.23 18.17 -2.71
C ARG A 293 0.54 18.78 -4.09
N LYS A 294 1.33 18.09 -4.90
CA LYS A 294 1.63 18.52 -6.26
C LYS A 294 0.44 18.22 -7.18
N ARG A 295 0.23 19.12 -8.14
CA ARG A 295 -0.81 19.00 -9.19
C ARG A 295 -0.14 18.86 -10.54
N ASN A 296 0.60 17.77 -10.70
CA ASN A 296 1.20 17.48 -11.99
C ASN A 296 0.10 17.32 -13.04
N PRO A 297 0.18 18.06 -14.16
CA PRO A 297 -0.85 18.03 -15.18
C PRO A 297 -0.82 16.73 -15.99
N ILE A 298 -1.98 16.38 -16.55
CA ILE A 298 -2.14 15.39 -17.61
C ILE A 298 -2.29 16.14 -18.93
N ILE A 299 -1.29 16.03 -19.81
CA ILE A 299 -1.15 16.82 -21.02
C ILE A 299 -1.45 15.93 -22.24
N PHE A 300 -2.51 16.25 -22.98
CA PHE A 300 -2.86 15.60 -24.24
C PHE A 300 -2.37 16.44 -25.41
N THR A 301 -1.31 15.99 -26.09
CA THR A 301 -0.77 16.70 -27.27
C THR A 301 -1.29 16.13 -28.59
N GLY A 302 -1.81 14.89 -28.60
CA GLY A 302 -2.50 14.30 -29.74
C GLY A 302 -3.93 14.84 -29.90
N THR A 303 -4.58 14.55 -31.04
CA THR A 303 -5.96 15.02 -31.29
C THR A 303 -6.96 14.22 -30.44
N ILE A 304 -7.94 14.91 -29.87
CA ILE A 304 -9.13 14.29 -29.30
C ILE A 304 -10.12 14.01 -30.44
N GLY A 305 -10.44 12.75 -30.66
CA GLY A 305 -11.46 12.30 -31.60
C GLY A 305 -12.64 11.65 -30.91
N GLU A 306 -13.78 11.54 -31.59
CA GLU A 306 -14.96 10.83 -31.09
C GLU A 306 -15.36 9.66 -32.00
N PHE A 307 -15.93 8.62 -31.41
CA PHE A 307 -16.70 7.64 -32.18
C PHE A 307 -18.02 8.24 -32.65
N PRO A 308 -18.69 7.66 -33.67
CA PRO A 308 -19.97 8.16 -34.20
C PRO A 308 -21.13 8.34 -33.19
N MET A 309 -20.92 7.99 -31.92
CA MET A 309 -21.88 8.12 -30.82
C MET A 309 -21.36 8.98 -29.64
N GLY A 310 -20.17 9.58 -29.73
CA GLY A 310 -19.60 10.39 -28.65
C GLY A 310 -20.20 11.80 -28.60
N THR A 311 -20.98 12.15 -27.57
CA THR A 311 -21.59 13.50 -27.49
C THR A 311 -21.09 14.35 -26.32
N SER A 312 -20.27 13.80 -25.40
CA SER A 312 -19.72 14.59 -24.29
C SER A 312 -18.40 14.09 -23.71
N LEU A 313 -17.61 15.04 -23.19
CA LEU A 313 -16.40 14.83 -22.39
C LEU A 313 -16.61 15.46 -21.02
N ASN A 314 -16.45 14.69 -19.96
CA ASN A 314 -16.52 15.16 -18.58
C ASN A 314 -15.12 15.17 -17.96
N ILE A 315 -14.71 16.28 -17.37
CA ILE A 315 -13.46 16.40 -16.60
C ILE A 315 -13.80 16.55 -15.12
N THR A 316 -13.33 15.61 -14.31
CA THR A 316 -13.44 15.62 -12.85
C THR A 316 -12.07 15.41 -12.20
N GLY A 317 -12.03 15.52 -10.88
CA GLY A 317 -10.83 15.38 -10.07
C GLY A 317 -10.10 16.70 -9.76
N PRO A 318 -9.30 16.71 -8.68
CA PRO A 318 -8.55 17.89 -8.25
C PRO A 318 -7.29 18.21 -9.08
N GLY A 319 -6.86 17.31 -9.97
CA GLY A 319 -5.72 17.50 -10.88
C GLY A 319 -6.01 18.46 -12.04
N ILE A 320 -5.01 18.66 -12.91
CA ILE A 320 -5.07 19.55 -14.07
C ILE A 320 -5.04 18.71 -15.34
N VAL A 321 -5.99 18.94 -16.26
CA VAL A 321 -5.97 18.40 -17.62
C VAL A 321 -5.61 19.52 -18.59
N ILE A 322 -4.67 19.28 -19.50
CA ILE A 322 -4.26 20.23 -20.54
C ILE A 322 -4.52 19.59 -21.90
N LEU A 323 -5.32 20.24 -22.74
CA LEU A 323 -5.55 19.85 -24.13
C LEU A 323 -4.74 20.76 -25.06
N ALA A 324 -3.76 20.18 -25.74
CA ALA A 324 -2.87 20.88 -26.66
C ALA A 324 -2.98 20.40 -28.12
N GLY A 325 -3.67 19.29 -28.39
CA GLY A 325 -3.95 18.82 -29.75
C GLY A 325 -4.95 19.69 -30.51
N SER A 326 -4.97 19.58 -31.85
CA SER A 326 -5.96 20.23 -32.71
C SER A 326 -7.24 19.39 -32.79
N ASN A 327 -8.29 19.81 -32.07
CA ASN A 327 -9.52 19.04 -31.86
C ASN A 327 -10.69 19.49 -32.75
N SER A 328 -10.56 20.64 -33.43
CA SER A 328 -11.65 21.31 -34.16
C SER A 328 -12.29 20.50 -35.29
N THR A 329 -11.64 19.43 -35.77
CA THR A 329 -12.17 18.56 -36.84
C THR A 329 -12.52 17.14 -36.36
N GLY A 330 -12.16 16.77 -35.13
CA GLY A 330 -12.27 15.40 -34.63
C GLY A 330 -13.28 15.20 -33.49
N TYR A 331 -13.63 16.28 -32.78
CA TYR A 331 -14.52 16.23 -31.61
C TYR A 331 -15.58 17.34 -31.70
N THR A 332 -16.85 16.94 -31.73
CA THR A 332 -18.02 17.83 -31.86
C THR A 332 -18.94 17.81 -30.63
N GLY A 333 -18.67 16.93 -29.67
CA GLY A 333 -19.39 16.86 -28.39
C GLY A 333 -19.18 18.06 -27.44
N GLY A 334 -20.01 18.13 -26.40
CA GLY A 334 -19.92 19.14 -25.34
C GLY A 334 -18.92 18.77 -24.24
N THR A 335 -18.17 19.75 -23.73
CA THR A 335 -17.22 19.54 -22.62
C THR A 335 -17.77 20.11 -21.30
N TYR A 336 -17.86 19.25 -20.29
CA TYR A 336 -18.37 19.55 -18.96
C TYR A 336 -17.27 19.39 -17.93
N VAL A 337 -17.07 20.39 -17.07
CA VAL A 337 -15.97 20.38 -16.09
C VAL A 337 -16.48 20.62 -14.68
N GLY A 338 -16.10 19.74 -13.75
CA GLY A 338 -16.42 19.84 -12.33
C GLY A 338 -17.82 19.35 -11.93
N PHE A 339 -18.44 18.51 -12.73
CA PHE A 339 -19.65 17.76 -12.39
C PHE A 339 -19.86 16.64 -13.41
N GLN A 340 -20.68 15.64 -13.07
CA GLN A 340 -21.15 14.64 -14.02
C GLN A 340 -22.63 14.90 -14.32
N PRO A 341 -23.03 15.11 -15.59
CA PRO A 341 -24.42 15.32 -15.96
C PRO A 341 -25.34 14.20 -15.40
N GLY A 342 -26.46 14.59 -14.80
CA GLY A 342 -27.44 13.65 -14.24
C GLY A 342 -27.19 13.16 -12.81
N THR A 343 -26.04 13.49 -12.19
CA THR A 343 -25.67 12.94 -10.87
C THR A 343 -25.98 13.86 -9.68
N GLY A 344 -26.30 15.14 -9.88
CA GLY A 344 -26.58 16.09 -8.80
C GLY A 344 -25.37 16.42 -7.89
N PHE A 345 -24.19 15.85 -8.15
CA PHE A 345 -22.97 16.04 -7.36
C PHE A 345 -21.97 16.96 -8.10
N SER A 346 -21.55 18.04 -7.45
CA SER A 346 -20.38 18.85 -7.87
C SER A 346 -19.09 18.12 -7.49
N GLN A 347 -18.15 18.02 -8.42
CA GLN A 347 -16.81 17.48 -8.19
C GLN A 347 -15.79 18.54 -8.59
N GLN A 348 -14.58 18.56 -8.02
CA GLN A 348 -13.53 19.42 -8.57
C GLN A 348 -13.19 18.97 -10.01
N GLY A 349 -12.80 19.89 -10.87
CA GLY A 349 -12.32 19.59 -12.22
C GLY A 349 -11.59 20.81 -12.79
N ASN A 350 -10.41 20.61 -13.36
CA ASN A 350 -9.62 21.71 -13.96
C ASN A 350 -9.18 21.32 -15.36
N LEU A 351 -9.58 22.13 -16.35
CA LEU A 351 -9.24 21.95 -17.75
C LEU A 351 -8.57 23.22 -18.30
N ILE A 352 -7.48 23.07 -19.04
CA ILE A 352 -6.80 24.15 -19.74
C ILE A 352 -6.73 23.81 -21.23
N PHE A 353 -7.14 24.74 -22.08
CA PHE A 353 -6.86 24.68 -23.53
C PHE A 353 -5.54 25.38 -23.82
N ALA A 354 -4.54 24.65 -24.30
CA ALA A 354 -3.21 25.22 -24.57
C ALA A 354 -3.17 26.09 -25.84
N ASN A 355 -4.13 25.91 -26.76
CA ASN A 355 -4.26 26.71 -27.98
C ASN A 355 -5.72 26.76 -28.47
N GLN A 356 -6.01 27.65 -29.42
CA GLN A 356 -7.36 27.81 -29.98
C GLN A 356 -7.86 26.56 -30.73
N GLY A 357 -6.95 25.80 -31.35
CA GLY A 357 -7.28 24.56 -32.06
C GLY A 357 -7.73 23.43 -31.14
N ALA A 358 -7.38 23.48 -29.85
CA ALA A 358 -7.81 22.51 -28.85
C ALA A 358 -9.26 22.70 -28.39
N ILE A 359 -9.86 23.87 -28.65
CA ILE A 359 -11.24 24.18 -28.26
C ILE A 359 -12.22 23.40 -29.17
N PRO A 360 -13.19 22.67 -28.61
CA PRO A 360 -14.20 21.96 -29.38
C PRO A 360 -15.03 22.90 -30.25
N THR A 361 -15.41 22.45 -31.45
CA THR A 361 -16.32 23.18 -32.33
C THR A 361 -17.62 22.38 -32.46
N PRO A 362 -18.65 22.68 -31.63
CA PRO A 362 -19.84 21.85 -31.58
C PRO A 362 -20.62 21.93 -32.90
N THR A 363 -21.14 20.80 -33.33
CA THR A 363 -22.15 20.73 -34.40
C THR A 363 -23.55 20.65 -33.78
N LEU A 364 -24.56 21.19 -34.47
CA LEU A 364 -25.96 21.14 -34.01
C LEU A 364 -26.37 19.71 -33.61
N PRO A 365 -27.10 19.51 -32.50
CA PRO A 365 -27.95 20.48 -31.77
C PRO A 365 -27.29 21.16 -30.55
N ILE A 366 -26.00 20.94 -30.27
CA ILE A 366 -25.32 21.52 -29.10
C ILE A 366 -25.04 23.01 -29.34
N VAL A 367 -25.67 23.88 -28.56
CA VAL A 367 -25.56 25.36 -28.71
C VAL A 367 -24.28 25.92 -28.08
N TYR A 368 -23.74 25.26 -27.04
CA TYR A 368 -22.54 25.69 -26.32
C TYR A 368 -21.53 24.55 -26.20
N ALA A 369 -20.25 24.85 -26.49
CA ALA A 369 -19.18 23.87 -26.47
C ALA A 369 -18.72 23.53 -25.04
N LEU A 370 -18.79 24.51 -24.13
CA LEU A 370 -18.18 24.45 -22.80
C LEU A 370 -19.18 24.74 -21.69
N GLN A 371 -19.08 24.01 -20.58
CA GLN A 371 -19.77 24.32 -19.34
C GLN A 371 -18.87 24.07 -18.14
N SER A 372 -18.65 25.13 -17.35
CA SER A 372 -17.88 25.08 -16.10
C SER A 372 -18.82 25.02 -14.91
N GLY A 373 -18.77 23.92 -14.16
CA GLY A 373 -19.66 23.68 -13.02
C GLY A 373 -21.09 23.32 -13.39
N GLN A 374 -21.85 22.89 -12.40
CA GLN A 374 -23.27 22.59 -12.57
C GLN A 374 -24.05 23.90 -12.83
N LEU A 375 -25.13 23.85 -13.59
CA LEU A 375 -25.92 25.04 -13.90
C LEU A 375 -26.58 25.59 -12.63
N ASN A 376 -26.43 26.90 -12.38
CA ASN A 376 -27.08 27.60 -11.26
C ASN A 376 -26.92 26.87 -9.91
N PHE A 377 -25.71 26.41 -9.60
CA PHE A 377 -25.43 25.69 -8.36
C PHE A 377 -24.38 26.46 -7.56
N ALA A 378 -24.77 26.88 -6.35
CA ALA A 378 -23.83 27.53 -5.44
C ALA A 378 -22.71 26.55 -5.08
N GLY A 379 -21.46 26.98 -5.20
CA GLY A 379 -20.31 26.14 -4.88
C GLY A 379 -19.88 25.14 -5.96
N SER A 380 -20.19 25.39 -7.23
CA SER A 380 -19.64 24.58 -8.32
C SER A 380 -18.10 24.64 -8.41
N SER A 381 -17.45 23.49 -8.50
CA SER A 381 -15.98 23.36 -8.37
C SER A 381 -15.21 23.28 -9.70
N GLY A 382 -15.90 23.43 -10.84
CA GLY A 382 -15.29 23.39 -12.17
C GLY A 382 -14.44 24.63 -12.49
N TYR A 383 -13.33 24.42 -13.21
CA TYR A 383 -12.48 25.45 -13.79
C TYR A 383 -12.16 25.12 -15.25
N ILE A 384 -12.39 26.10 -16.14
CA ILE A 384 -11.96 26.02 -17.54
C ILE A 384 -11.10 27.23 -17.87
N GLY A 385 -9.85 26.98 -18.22
CA GLY A 385 -8.87 27.99 -18.59
C GLY A 385 -8.44 27.88 -20.04
N ILE A 386 -7.75 28.93 -20.51
CA ILE A 386 -7.05 28.98 -21.78
C ILE A 386 -5.66 29.55 -21.57
N ALA A 387 -4.67 29.00 -22.26
CA ALA A 387 -3.30 29.51 -22.17
C ALA A 387 -3.24 30.97 -22.64
N ASP A 388 -2.48 31.79 -21.94
CA ASP A 388 -2.26 33.20 -22.27
C ASP A 388 -1.75 33.39 -23.71
N THR A 389 -0.87 32.50 -24.17
CA THR A 389 -0.33 32.48 -25.54
C THR A 389 -1.41 32.24 -26.60
N ALA A 390 -2.51 31.57 -26.25
CA ALA A 390 -3.65 31.30 -27.13
C ALA A 390 -4.63 32.48 -27.22
N VAL A 391 -4.55 33.44 -26.29
CA VAL A 391 -5.38 34.65 -26.23
C VAL A 391 -4.54 35.93 -26.23
N SER A 392 -3.38 35.91 -26.88
CA SER A 392 -2.41 37.01 -26.86
C SER A 392 -2.86 38.30 -27.58
N THR A 393 -3.94 38.25 -28.37
CA THR A 393 -4.52 39.40 -29.07
C THR A 393 -5.74 39.97 -28.33
N ALA A 394 -5.86 41.30 -28.28
CA ALA A 394 -7.02 41.97 -27.68
C ALA A 394 -8.37 41.43 -28.21
N GLY A 395 -9.30 41.14 -27.32
CA GLY A 395 -10.61 40.57 -27.59
C GLY A 395 -10.64 39.05 -27.74
N ALA A 396 -9.50 38.36 -27.83
CA ALA A 396 -9.46 36.90 -28.00
C ALA A 396 -10.07 36.16 -26.80
N PHE A 397 -9.87 36.66 -25.58
CA PHE A 397 -10.49 36.08 -24.39
C PHE A 397 -12.02 36.27 -24.39
N SER A 398 -12.52 37.43 -24.86
CA SER A 398 -13.97 37.63 -25.01
C SER A 398 -14.58 36.62 -26.00
N ASN A 399 -13.89 36.32 -27.10
CA ASN A 399 -14.32 35.27 -28.04
C ASN A 399 -14.34 33.89 -27.37
N PHE A 400 -13.38 33.59 -26.51
CA PHE A 400 -13.37 32.36 -25.72
C PHE A 400 -14.58 32.28 -24.78
N LEU A 401 -14.96 33.37 -24.11
CA LEU A 401 -16.13 33.42 -23.23
C LEU A 401 -17.45 33.11 -23.96
N THR A 402 -17.57 33.43 -25.26
CA THR A 402 -18.77 33.11 -26.05
C THR A 402 -19.01 31.60 -26.25
N LYS A 403 -18.01 30.76 -25.98
CA LYS A 403 -18.11 29.30 -26.12
C LYS A 403 -18.79 28.63 -24.91
N PHE A 404 -18.96 29.37 -23.82
CA PHE A 404 -19.54 28.87 -22.57
C PHE A 404 -21.06 28.95 -22.56
N ASN A 405 -21.69 28.01 -21.84
CA ASN A 405 -23.07 28.15 -21.42
C ASN A 405 -23.20 29.35 -20.45
N PRO A 406 -24.08 30.35 -20.71
CA PRO A 406 -24.28 31.52 -19.84
C PRO A 406 -24.69 31.21 -18.41
N ASN A 407 -25.26 30.02 -18.17
CA ASN A 407 -25.68 29.55 -16.84
C ASN A 407 -24.59 28.76 -16.10
N SER A 408 -23.35 28.74 -16.62
CA SER A 408 -22.19 28.15 -15.94
C SER A 408 -21.98 28.86 -14.59
N SER A 409 -21.74 28.09 -13.53
CA SER A 409 -21.55 28.62 -12.18
C SER A 409 -20.20 28.24 -11.56
N GLY A 410 -19.30 27.61 -12.33
CA GLY A 410 -17.92 27.31 -11.93
C GLY A 410 -16.99 28.52 -12.07
N ALA A 411 -15.80 28.31 -12.63
CA ALA A 411 -14.82 29.35 -12.92
C ALA A 411 -14.31 29.30 -14.35
N VAL A 412 -13.88 30.46 -14.83
CA VAL A 412 -13.17 30.67 -16.09
C VAL A 412 -11.86 31.41 -15.83
N GLY A 413 -10.83 31.16 -16.63
CA GLY A 413 -9.53 31.75 -16.36
C GLY A 413 -8.56 31.75 -17.52
N ILE A 414 -7.37 32.26 -17.22
CA ILE A 414 -6.22 32.28 -18.10
C ILE A 414 -5.06 31.62 -17.36
N ASP A 415 -4.25 30.86 -18.08
CA ASP A 415 -3.17 30.07 -17.53
C ASP A 415 -1.84 30.39 -18.20
N SER A 416 -0.76 30.44 -17.43
CA SER A 416 0.59 30.58 -17.96
C SER A 416 1.16 29.19 -18.23
N LEU A 417 1.33 28.86 -19.51
CA LEU A 417 1.98 27.63 -19.95
C LEU A 417 3.36 27.92 -20.55
N ASP A 418 4.30 27.00 -20.38
CA ASP A 418 5.62 27.05 -20.99
C ASP A 418 5.60 26.56 -22.47
N GLY A 419 6.77 26.56 -23.10
CA GLY A 419 6.93 26.14 -24.50
C GLY A 419 6.65 24.66 -24.78
N VAL A 420 6.36 23.84 -23.76
CA VAL A 420 5.99 22.42 -23.90
C VAL A 420 4.57 22.13 -23.39
N ASN A 421 3.75 23.16 -23.15
CA ASN A 421 2.38 23.09 -22.65
C ASN A 421 2.26 22.58 -21.20
N ALA A 422 3.32 22.70 -20.39
CA ALA A 422 3.25 22.50 -18.94
C ALA A 422 3.05 23.85 -18.22
N PRO A 423 2.54 23.88 -16.97
CA PRO A 423 2.46 25.10 -16.18
C PRO A 423 3.83 25.79 -16.06
N SER A 424 3.88 27.08 -16.42
CA SER A 424 5.11 27.87 -16.31
C SER A 424 5.49 28.08 -14.83
N SER A 425 6.79 28.06 -14.55
CA SER A 425 7.34 28.41 -13.23
C SER A 425 7.32 29.93 -12.96
N ILE A 426 7.20 30.74 -14.01
CA ILE A 426 7.10 32.20 -13.93
C ILE A 426 5.73 32.63 -14.46
N PRO A 427 4.95 33.42 -13.71
CA PRO A 427 3.64 33.86 -14.16
C PRO A 427 3.76 34.83 -15.34
N HIS A 428 2.94 34.63 -16.38
CA HIS A 428 2.83 35.54 -17.51
C HIS A 428 1.89 36.71 -17.18
N THR A 429 2.04 37.81 -17.91
CA THR A 429 1.19 38.99 -17.75
C THR A 429 0.09 39.03 -18.80
N PHE A 430 -1.16 39.18 -18.37
CA PHE A 430 -2.32 39.40 -19.22
C PHE A 430 -2.97 40.75 -18.92
N SER A 431 -3.13 41.58 -19.96
CA SER A 431 -3.52 42.98 -19.84
C SER A 431 -4.86 43.35 -20.47
N ASP A 432 -5.51 42.42 -21.18
CA ASP A 432 -6.80 42.73 -21.80
C ASP A 432 -7.91 42.83 -20.76
N ASN A 433 -8.94 43.61 -21.10
CA ASN A 433 -10.11 43.76 -20.24
C ASN A 433 -10.99 42.51 -20.27
N ILE A 434 -11.51 42.12 -19.12
CA ILE A 434 -12.42 40.98 -18.97
C ILE A 434 -13.82 41.49 -18.71
N ASN A 435 -14.80 41.00 -19.47
CA ASN A 435 -16.20 41.27 -19.24
C ASN A 435 -16.98 39.97 -19.02
N LEU A 436 -17.52 39.81 -17.81
CA LEU A 436 -18.28 38.61 -17.40
C LEU A 436 -19.81 38.82 -17.45
N THR A 437 -20.31 39.95 -17.97
CA THR A 437 -21.75 40.25 -18.00
C THR A 437 -22.56 39.35 -18.94
N SER A 438 -21.92 38.54 -19.77
CA SER A 438 -22.59 37.55 -20.63
C SER A 438 -23.16 36.35 -19.85
N PHE A 439 -22.71 36.14 -18.60
CA PHE A 439 -23.23 35.09 -17.74
C PHE A 439 -24.48 35.55 -16.99
N THR A 440 -25.45 34.64 -16.80
CA THR A 440 -26.83 34.98 -16.36
C THR A 440 -27.20 34.44 -14.97
N THR A 441 -26.27 33.80 -14.27
CA THR A 441 -26.47 33.33 -12.88
C THR A 441 -26.60 34.49 -11.88
N SER A 442 -27.24 34.26 -10.72
CA SER A 442 -27.51 35.29 -9.71
C SER A 442 -27.04 34.89 -8.30
N GLY A 443 -26.80 35.88 -7.43
CA GLY A 443 -26.37 35.67 -6.04
C GLY A 443 -25.00 34.98 -5.94
N ASN A 444 -24.85 34.06 -4.99
CA ASN A 444 -23.59 33.31 -4.76
C ASN A 444 -23.32 32.22 -5.84
N MET A 445 -24.02 32.25 -6.97
CA MET A 445 -23.90 31.31 -8.09
C MET A 445 -23.17 31.92 -9.29
N GLY A 446 -22.58 33.11 -9.13
CA GLY A 446 -21.83 33.82 -10.16
C GLY A 446 -20.67 33.01 -10.73
N ILE A 447 -20.37 33.21 -12.03
CA ILE A 447 -19.12 32.71 -12.61
C ILE A 447 -17.94 33.38 -11.89
N ARG A 448 -16.94 32.58 -11.55
CA ARG A 448 -15.71 33.06 -10.90
C ARG A 448 -14.61 33.30 -11.92
N PHE A 449 -13.75 34.26 -11.64
CA PHE A 449 -12.46 34.38 -12.33
C PHE A 449 -11.36 33.67 -11.52
N GLY A 450 -10.51 32.89 -12.19
CA GLY A 450 -9.43 32.16 -11.53
C GLY A 450 -8.29 31.80 -12.48
N THR A 451 -7.38 30.97 -11.99
CA THR A 451 -6.30 30.36 -12.77
C THR A 451 -5.98 28.99 -12.18
N ALA A 452 -5.60 28.01 -12.99
CA ALA A 452 -5.11 26.71 -12.53
C ALA A 452 -3.60 26.66 -12.38
N THR A 453 -2.89 27.63 -12.96
CA THR A 453 -1.43 27.72 -12.98
C THR A 453 -0.97 28.93 -12.17
N SER A 454 -0.42 29.94 -12.84
CA SER A 454 -0.12 31.24 -12.27
C SER A 454 -0.39 32.33 -13.31
N LEU A 455 -0.76 33.54 -12.90
CA LEU A 455 -1.06 34.65 -13.82
C LEU A 455 -0.90 36.02 -13.13
N ILE A 456 -0.28 36.98 -13.82
CA ILE A 456 -0.37 38.41 -13.47
C ILE A 456 -1.45 39.05 -14.32
N PHE A 457 -2.46 39.64 -13.69
CA PHE A 457 -3.55 40.33 -14.38
C PHE A 457 -3.46 41.85 -14.15
N THR A 458 -3.38 42.61 -15.26
CA THR A 458 -3.30 44.08 -15.24
C THR A 458 -4.48 44.78 -15.92
N GLY A 459 -5.37 44.03 -16.58
CA GLY A 459 -6.57 44.57 -17.21
C GLY A 459 -7.62 45.06 -16.20
N SER A 460 -8.79 45.49 -16.69
CA SER A 460 -9.97 45.73 -15.84
C SER A 460 -10.95 44.57 -15.90
N ILE A 461 -11.69 44.32 -14.82
CA ILE A 461 -12.76 43.30 -14.77
C ILE A 461 -14.10 43.99 -14.63
N THR A 462 -15.00 43.71 -15.56
CA THR A 462 -16.43 43.98 -15.39
C THR A 462 -17.08 42.70 -14.84
N PRO A 463 -17.45 42.68 -13.55
CA PRO A 463 -18.04 41.49 -12.94
C PRO A 463 -19.42 41.20 -13.54
N GLN A 464 -19.83 39.94 -13.45
CA GLN A 464 -21.17 39.51 -13.86
C GLN A 464 -22.27 40.21 -13.05
N LEU A 465 -22.05 40.35 -11.74
CA LEU A 465 -22.96 41.01 -10.81
C LEU A 465 -22.42 42.40 -10.45
N PRO A 466 -23.27 43.44 -10.39
CA PRO A 466 -22.81 44.81 -10.20
C PRO A 466 -22.23 45.09 -8.81
N ASN A 467 -22.52 44.25 -7.81
CA ASN A 467 -22.19 44.45 -6.39
C ASN A 467 -21.11 43.49 -5.85
N VAL A 468 -20.51 42.63 -6.68
CA VAL A 468 -19.53 41.65 -6.18
C VAL A 468 -18.53 41.21 -7.25
N TYR A 469 -17.25 41.16 -6.85
CA TYR A 469 -16.21 40.46 -7.61
C TYR A 469 -16.10 39.02 -7.09
N HIS A 470 -16.34 38.05 -7.97
CA HIS A 470 -16.19 36.61 -7.67
C HIS A 470 -14.87 36.07 -8.22
N PHE A 471 -14.02 35.57 -7.33
CA PHE A 471 -12.80 34.86 -7.66
C PHE A 471 -12.84 33.45 -7.09
N GLY A 472 -12.17 32.48 -7.73
CA GLY A 472 -12.00 31.15 -7.14
C GLY A 472 -11.84 30.01 -8.15
N ASN A 473 -11.72 28.79 -7.61
CA ASN A 473 -11.39 27.55 -8.32
C ASN A 473 -10.07 27.63 -9.12
N GLY A 474 -9.73 26.57 -9.86
CA GLY A 474 -8.47 26.45 -10.59
C GLY A 474 -7.30 26.10 -9.68
N GLY A 475 -7.21 26.69 -8.49
CA GLY A 475 -6.23 26.40 -7.44
C GLY A 475 -4.82 26.93 -7.69
N GLY A 476 -4.64 27.74 -8.74
CA GLY A 476 -3.39 28.41 -9.06
C GLY A 476 -3.17 29.71 -8.28
N ARG A 477 -2.16 30.50 -8.70
CA ARG A 477 -1.82 31.82 -8.13
C ARG A 477 -2.20 32.95 -9.08
N LEU A 478 -3.17 33.77 -8.69
CA LEU A 478 -3.61 34.94 -9.45
C LEU A 478 -3.11 36.23 -8.78
N PHE A 479 -2.22 36.96 -9.45
CA PHE A 479 -1.71 38.25 -9.02
C PHE A 479 -2.51 39.38 -9.69
N MET A 480 -3.41 39.99 -8.92
CA MET A 480 -4.21 41.13 -9.35
C MET A 480 -3.41 42.41 -9.16
N ASN A 481 -2.71 42.82 -10.22
CA ASN A 481 -1.92 44.05 -10.25
C ASN A 481 -2.74 45.26 -10.76
N THR A 482 -4.05 45.14 -10.67
CA THR A 482 -5.04 46.17 -11.01
C THR A 482 -5.89 46.45 -9.78
N GLY A 483 -6.31 47.71 -9.62
CA GLY A 483 -7.17 48.11 -8.52
C GLY A 483 -8.62 47.69 -8.74
N LEU A 484 -9.26 47.10 -7.72
CA LEU A 484 -10.69 46.83 -7.73
C LEU A 484 -11.45 47.98 -7.07
N ALA A 485 -12.56 48.40 -7.66
CA ALA A 485 -13.29 49.60 -7.25
C ALA A 485 -14.81 49.38 -7.28
N ASP A 486 -15.54 50.19 -6.52
CA ASP A 486 -17.00 50.32 -6.62
C ASP A 486 -17.43 50.78 -8.02
N GLN A 487 -18.68 50.48 -8.40
CA GLN A 487 -19.20 50.96 -9.68
C GLN A 487 -19.56 52.44 -9.59
N ILE A 488 -18.83 53.28 -10.32
CA ILE A 488 -19.15 54.71 -10.47
C ILE A 488 -20.14 54.86 -11.65
N THR A 489 -21.41 54.61 -11.39
CA THR A 489 -22.55 54.94 -12.26
C THR A 489 -23.64 55.66 -11.44
N PRO A 490 -24.68 56.30 -12.03
CA PRO A 490 -25.57 57.24 -11.32
C PRO A 490 -26.26 56.71 -10.06
N THR A 491 -26.31 55.40 -9.86
CA THR A 491 -26.61 54.72 -8.60
C THR A 491 -25.32 54.09 -8.08
N SER A 492 -24.69 54.68 -7.06
CA SER A 492 -23.48 54.12 -6.43
C SER A 492 -23.77 52.74 -5.86
N VAL A 493 -23.23 51.68 -6.47
CA VAL A 493 -23.37 50.31 -5.97
C VAL A 493 -22.10 49.95 -5.20
N THR A 494 -22.27 49.69 -3.90
CA THR A 494 -21.22 49.13 -3.05
C THR A 494 -20.83 47.75 -3.54
N ARG A 495 -19.53 47.54 -3.82
CA ARG A 495 -18.99 46.25 -4.26
C ARG A 495 -18.24 45.55 -3.13
N SER A 496 -18.47 44.25 -3.00
CA SER A 496 -17.69 43.34 -2.16
C SER A 496 -16.73 42.50 -3.00
N LEU A 497 -15.69 41.96 -2.38
CA LEU A 497 -14.86 40.91 -2.96
C LEU A 497 -15.19 39.56 -2.30
N ARG A 498 -15.44 38.54 -3.11
CA ARG A 498 -15.64 37.16 -2.66
C ARG A 498 -14.64 36.22 -3.32
N ALA A 499 -13.81 35.58 -2.50
CA ALA A 499 -12.95 34.49 -2.94
C ALA A 499 -13.57 33.16 -2.48
N GLU A 500 -14.10 32.41 -3.44
CA GLU A 500 -14.93 31.23 -3.22
C GLU A 500 -14.38 30.07 -4.04
N SER A 501 -13.68 29.12 -3.42
CA SER A 501 -13.25 27.91 -4.12
C SER A 501 -13.92 26.69 -3.52
N GLN A 502 -14.18 25.67 -4.32
CA GLN A 502 -14.73 24.43 -3.81
C GLN A 502 -13.85 23.28 -4.29
N GLY A 503 -13.41 22.44 -3.37
CA GLY A 503 -12.46 21.36 -3.64
C GLY A 503 -11.17 21.46 -2.83
N ALA A 504 -10.23 20.56 -3.11
CA ALA A 504 -9.01 20.38 -2.32
C ALA A 504 -7.96 21.48 -2.52
N PHE A 505 -8.07 22.27 -3.59
CA PHE A 505 -7.11 23.32 -3.95
C PHE A 505 -7.82 24.64 -4.26
N PRO A 506 -7.85 25.57 -3.30
CA PRO A 506 -8.45 26.88 -3.48
C PRO A 506 -7.55 27.79 -4.32
N LEU A 507 -8.15 28.75 -5.04
CA LEU A 507 -7.40 29.81 -5.71
C LEU A 507 -6.61 30.64 -4.70
N HIS A 508 -5.35 30.92 -5.00
CA HIS A 508 -4.53 31.89 -4.28
C HIS A 508 -4.64 33.25 -4.95
N LEU A 509 -5.45 34.14 -4.39
CA LEU A 509 -5.66 35.49 -4.90
C LEU A 509 -4.72 36.48 -4.19
N PHE A 510 -3.72 37.00 -4.92
CA PHE A 510 -2.84 38.06 -4.44
C PHE A 510 -3.32 39.41 -4.97
N LEU A 511 -3.71 40.31 -4.08
CA LEU A 511 -4.15 41.66 -4.43
C LEU A 511 -2.97 42.62 -4.30
N GLN A 512 -2.44 43.11 -5.42
CA GLN A 512 -1.28 44.00 -5.46
C GLN A 512 -1.66 45.44 -5.85
N GLY A 513 -2.76 45.61 -6.59
CA GLY A 513 -3.30 46.92 -6.97
C GLY A 513 -3.97 47.68 -5.81
N THR A 514 -4.18 48.98 -6.03
CA THR A 514 -4.89 49.87 -5.08
C THR A 514 -6.40 49.58 -5.08
N ASN A 515 -6.93 49.04 -3.99
CA ASN A 515 -8.33 48.65 -3.90
C ASN A 515 -9.19 49.72 -3.19
N THR A 516 -10.30 50.10 -3.81
CA THR A 516 -11.21 51.16 -3.32
C THR A 516 -12.66 50.70 -3.18
N TYR A 517 -12.95 49.42 -3.39
CA TYR A 517 -14.28 48.85 -3.11
C TYR A 517 -14.61 48.94 -1.62
N THR A 518 -15.90 49.16 -1.29
CA THR A 518 -16.30 49.50 0.08
C THR A 518 -17.10 48.41 0.81
N GLY A 519 -17.53 47.35 0.10
CA GLY A 519 -18.37 46.28 0.62
C GLY A 519 -17.65 45.20 1.43
N GLY A 520 -16.34 45.32 1.64
CA GLY A 520 -15.53 44.35 2.39
C GLY A 520 -15.07 43.14 1.56
N THR A 521 -14.35 42.24 2.22
CA THR A 521 -13.70 41.08 1.63
C THR A 521 -14.08 39.82 2.39
N VAL A 522 -14.70 38.87 1.70
CA VAL A 522 -15.06 37.57 2.26
C VAL A 522 -14.26 36.49 1.53
N SER A 523 -13.55 35.67 2.30
CA SER A 523 -12.94 34.44 1.83
C SER A 523 -13.76 33.27 2.36
N ASN A 524 -14.26 32.41 1.48
CA ASN A 524 -15.08 31.25 1.82
C ASN A 524 -14.52 30.05 1.07
N TYR A 525 -13.79 29.18 1.77
CA TYR A 525 -13.01 28.12 1.12
C TYR A 525 -11.96 28.65 0.13
N GLY A 526 -11.56 29.92 0.26
CA GLY A 526 -10.61 30.60 -0.61
C GLY A 526 -9.33 31.02 0.12
N ILE A 527 -8.37 31.53 -0.64
CA ILE A 527 -7.16 32.18 -0.13
C ILE A 527 -7.06 33.58 -0.73
N VAL A 528 -7.06 34.60 0.13
CA VAL A 528 -6.81 36.00 -0.25
C VAL A 528 -5.58 36.50 0.47
N VAL A 529 -4.63 37.08 -0.26
CA VAL A 529 -3.43 37.72 0.29
C VAL A 529 -3.38 39.16 -0.20
N PHE A 530 -3.37 40.11 0.72
CA PHE A 530 -3.12 41.51 0.40
C PHE A 530 -1.61 41.74 0.29
N ASP A 531 -1.16 42.07 -0.92
CA ASP A 531 0.24 42.04 -1.32
C ASP A 531 0.66 43.35 -2.01
N GLY A 532 0.27 44.48 -1.43
CA GLY A 532 0.68 45.80 -1.88
C GLY A 532 0.31 46.90 -0.89
N ALA A 533 1.00 48.04 -0.94
CA ALA A 533 0.88 49.15 0.02
C ALA A 533 -0.57 49.66 0.23
N ASN A 534 -1.41 49.59 -0.80
CA ASN A 534 -2.82 50.00 -0.76
C ASN A 534 -3.77 48.86 -1.17
N ALA A 535 -3.33 47.61 -1.01
CA ALA A 535 -4.13 46.44 -1.37
C ALA A 535 -5.32 46.24 -0.42
N ILE A 536 -5.17 46.56 0.86
CA ILE A 536 -6.25 46.46 1.85
C ILE A 536 -7.22 47.64 1.65
N PRO A 537 -8.52 47.40 1.42
CA PRO A 537 -9.48 48.48 1.25
C PRO A 537 -9.63 49.32 2.54
N ALA A 538 -9.85 50.63 2.35
CA ALA A 538 -9.98 51.57 3.46
C ALA A 538 -11.19 51.28 4.36
N SER A 539 -12.28 50.78 3.78
CA SER A 539 -13.55 50.46 4.44
C SER A 539 -14.04 49.06 4.09
N GLY A 540 -15.00 48.55 4.87
CA GLY A 540 -15.49 47.18 4.77
C GLY A 540 -14.69 46.24 5.67
N SER A 541 -15.37 45.22 6.21
CA SER A 541 -14.75 44.22 7.07
C SER A 541 -14.07 43.12 6.27
N LEU A 542 -13.06 42.50 6.87
CA LEU A 542 -12.48 41.24 6.43
C LEU A 542 -13.17 40.07 7.14
N GLU A 543 -13.46 39.01 6.40
CA GLU A 543 -14.10 37.82 6.95
C GLU A 543 -13.51 36.56 6.30
N ALA A 544 -12.64 35.86 7.03
CA ALA A 544 -12.28 34.49 6.70
C ALA A 544 -13.40 33.58 7.23
N PHE A 545 -14.35 33.27 6.35
CA PHE A 545 -15.60 32.62 6.67
C PHE A 545 -15.38 31.17 7.14
N GLY A 546 -16.31 30.69 7.97
CA GLY A 546 -16.38 29.30 8.44
C GLY A 546 -17.51 29.16 9.48
N ALA A 547 -17.55 28.03 10.18
CA ALA A 547 -18.51 27.76 11.24
C ALA A 547 -17.89 26.85 12.32
N SER A 548 -18.57 26.65 13.46
CA SER A 548 -18.07 25.74 14.52
C SER A 548 -17.84 24.31 14.03
N THR A 549 -18.57 23.86 13.02
CA THR A 549 -18.39 22.54 12.41
C THR A 549 -17.31 22.50 11.33
N ASN A 550 -16.74 23.64 10.94
CA ASN A 550 -15.80 23.75 9.83
C ASN A 550 -14.81 24.92 10.00
N VAL A 551 -14.05 24.88 11.10
CA VAL A 551 -13.05 25.89 11.46
C VAL A 551 -11.78 25.76 10.61
N GLY A 552 -11.13 26.87 10.30
CA GLY A 552 -9.89 26.89 9.52
C GLY A 552 -10.07 26.59 8.03
N SER A 553 -11.27 26.82 7.47
CA SER A 553 -11.63 26.47 6.10
C SER A 553 -11.42 27.59 5.08
N SER A 554 -10.98 28.77 5.49
CA SER A 554 -10.76 29.93 4.60
C SER A 554 -9.53 30.70 5.07
N TYR A 555 -8.90 31.46 4.18
CA TYR A 555 -7.69 32.23 4.48
C TYR A 555 -7.78 33.67 4.02
N ILE A 556 -7.43 34.61 4.89
CA ILE A 556 -7.13 36.01 4.55
C ILE A 556 -5.82 36.41 5.23
N GLY A 557 -4.82 36.77 4.43
CA GLY A 557 -3.52 37.21 4.92
C GLY A 557 -3.07 38.52 4.29
N TYR A 558 -1.93 39.03 4.78
CA TYR A 558 -1.26 40.18 4.21
C TYR A 558 0.25 40.00 4.20
N THR A 559 0.93 40.79 3.38
CA THR A 559 2.40 40.78 3.28
C THR A 559 3.10 42.00 3.86
N ASP A 560 4.40 41.88 4.09
CA ASP A 560 5.30 42.96 4.52
C ASP A 560 5.27 44.18 3.58
N SER A 561 4.82 44.02 2.33
CA SER A 561 4.65 45.11 1.36
C SER A 561 3.50 46.08 1.68
N THR A 562 2.55 45.71 2.54
CA THR A 562 1.36 46.54 2.82
C THR A 562 1.62 47.72 3.76
N GLY A 563 2.70 47.67 4.55
CA GLY A 563 2.98 48.66 5.60
C GLY A 563 2.01 48.62 6.80
N PHE A 564 1.11 47.63 6.90
CA PHE A 564 0.20 47.46 8.03
C PHE A 564 0.90 46.81 9.24
N SER A 565 0.54 47.27 10.44
CA SER A 565 0.85 46.53 11.68
C SER A 565 -0.13 45.36 11.85
N SER A 566 0.32 44.28 12.51
CA SER A 566 -0.53 43.13 12.83
C SER A 566 -1.79 43.53 13.60
N SER A 567 -1.69 44.44 14.56
CA SER A 567 -2.85 44.95 15.31
C SER A 567 -3.84 45.73 14.43
N ALA A 568 -3.34 46.55 13.50
CA ALA A 568 -4.20 47.29 12.57
C ALA A 568 -4.91 46.35 11.58
N PHE A 569 -4.24 45.27 11.18
CA PHE A 569 -4.83 44.23 10.34
C PHE A 569 -5.91 43.44 11.09
N LEU A 570 -5.64 42.98 12.32
CA LEU A 570 -6.63 42.27 13.14
C LEU A 570 -7.90 43.10 13.39
N ALA A 571 -7.77 44.42 13.53
CA ALA A 571 -8.90 45.33 13.72
C ALA A 571 -9.83 45.45 12.49
N LYS A 572 -9.40 44.97 11.30
CA LYS A 572 -10.24 44.95 10.10
C LYS A 572 -11.19 43.76 10.04
N PHE A 573 -10.96 42.73 10.84
CA PHE A 573 -11.77 41.51 10.82
C PHE A 573 -13.09 41.68 11.57
N ASN A 574 -14.13 41.03 11.07
CA ASN A 574 -15.30 40.74 11.89
C ASN A 574 -14.95 39.59 12.87
N GLN A 575 -14.54 39.97 14.08
CA GLN A 575 -14.01 39.03 15.09
C GLN A 575 -15.01 37.93 15.49
N ALA A 576 -16.31 38.22 15.46
CA ALA A 576 -17.35 37.27 15.84
C ALA A 576 -17.58 36.18 14.79
N THR A 577 -17.45 36.51 13.50
CA THR A 577 -17.77 35.58 12.38
C THR A 577 -16.54 35.05 11.65
N THR A 578 -15.33 35.44 12.06
CA THR A 578 -14.08 34.91 11.50
C THR A 578 -13.75 33.56 12.13
N TRP A 579 -14.04 32.47 11.41
CA TRP A 579 -13.72 31.08 11.82
C TRP A 579 -12.56 30.48 11.02
N GLY A 580 -12.04 31.23 10.04
CA GLY A 580 -10.94 30.81 9.17
C GLY A 580 -9.56 31.13 9.75
N ILE A 581 -8.60 31.25 8.83
CA ILE A 581 -7.18 31.47 9.08
C ILE A 581 -6.85 32.93 8.78
N ILE A 582 -6.24 33.59 9.76
CA ILE A 582 -5.62 34.90 9.60
C ILE A 582 -4.15 34.66 9.27
N GLY A 583 -3.75 35.17 8.10
CA GLY A 583 -2.47 34.90 7.47
C GLY A 583 -1.44 36.00 7.63
N PHE A 584 -0.18 35.59 7.79
CA PHE A 584 0.98 36.48 7.65
C PHE A 584 1.90 35.90 6.59
N ASP A 585 2.14 36.66 5.53
CA ASP A 585 2.76 36.17 4.31
C ASP A 585 3.93 37.03 3.84
N THR A 586 4.85 36.45 3.10
CA THR A 586 5.96 37.15 2.46
C THR A 586 5.50 37.77 1.15
N HIS A 587 5.95 38.98 0.82
CA HIS A 587 5.67 39.56 -0.49
C HIS A 587 6.23 38.69 -1.60
N PHE A 588 5.40 38.46 -2.62
CA PHE A 588 5.78 37.72 -3.80
C PHE A 588 6.09 38.71 -4.91
N ASP A 589 7.35 38.74 -5.36
CA ASP A 589 7.71 39.50 -6.55
C ASP A 589 7.40 38.64 -7.79
N PRO A 590 6.37 39.02 -8.57
CA PRO A 590 5.96 38.21 -9.70
C PRO A 590 6.93 38.30 -10.89
N ALA A 591 7.84 39.27 -10.91
CA ALA A 591 8.85 39.39 -11.97
C ALA A 591 10.01 38.38 -11.78
N THR A 592 10.33 38.01 -10.54
CA THR A 592 11.39 37.06 -10.20
C THR A 592 10.85 35.67 -9.84
N GLY A 593 9.55 35.56 -9.56
CA GLY A 593 8.91 34.31 -9.14
C GLY A 593 9.33 33.89 -7.72
N THR A 594 9.99 34.76 -6.97
CA THR A 594 10.59 34.44 -5.66
C THR A 594 9.98 35.27 -4.52
N PRO A 595 9.69 34.67 -3.35
CA PRO A 595 9.37 35.40 -2.13
C PRO A 595 10.56 36.27 -1.67
N ASN A 596 10.30 37.50 -1.22
CA ASN A 596 11.37 38.48 -0.95
C ASN A 596 12.02 38.38 0.45
N SER A 597 11.31 37.91 1.49
CA SER A 597 11.83 37.71 2.86
C SER A 597 10.79 37.08 3.80
N THR A 598 11.19 36.48 4.93
CA THR A 598 10.26 35.98 5.99
C THR A 598 9.65 37.11 6.82
N VAL A 599 8.33 37.08 7.03
CA VAL A 599 7.64 38.09 7.86
C VAL A 599 7.76 37.78 9.35
N ASN A 600 8.12 38.78 10.17
CA ASN A 600 8.19 38.65 11.62
C ASN A 600 7.06 39.43 12.29
N ILE A 601 6.23 38.74 13.08
CA ILE A 601 5.11 39.30 13.81
C ILE A 601 5.38 39.16 15.30
N ALA A 602 5.60 40.31 15.96
CA ALA A 602 5.75 40.38 17.40
C ALA A 602 4.42 40.75 18.06
N ASN A 603 4.13 40.13 19.21
CA ASN A 603 3.00 40.46 20.09
C ASN A 603 1.62 40.38 19.41
N LEU A 604 1.03 39.20 19.40
CA LEU A 604 -0.29 38.95 18.80
C LEU A 604 -1.38 38.91 19.88
N ASP A 605 -2.48 39.63 19.68
CA ASP A 605 -3.62 39.68 20.60
C ASP A 605 -4.90 39.21 19.90
N LEU A 606 -5.37 38.01 20.24
CA LEU A 606 -6.59 37.43 19.69
C LEU A 606 -7.82 37.64 20.59
N THR A 607 -7.72 38.53 21.57
CA THR A 607 -8.85 38.89 22.43
C THR A 607 -10.01 39.42 21.57
N GLY A 608 -11.23 38.93 21.82
CA GLY A 608 -12.44 39.31 21.10
C GLY A 608 -12.79 38.44 19.88
N PHE A 609 -11.84 37.66 19.36
CA PHE A 609 -12.15 36.63 18.35
C PHE A 609 -12.87 35.44 18.98
N ASN A 610 -13.70 34.78 18.17
CA ASN A 610 -14.24 33.47 18.52
C ASN A 610 -13.12 32.42 18.68
N ASP A 611 -13.45 31.31 19.31
CA ASP A 611 -12.61 30.14 19.51
C ASP A 611 -12.36 29.27 18.27
N GLY A 612 -12.72 29.73 17.08
CA GLY A 612 -12.45 29.03 15.81
C GLY A 612 -11.24 29.55 15.05
N VAL A 613 -10.73 30.74 15.36
CA VAL A 613 -9.72 31.42 14.53
C VAL A 613 -8.37 30.69 14.56
N PHE A 614 -7.78 30.54 13.38
CA PHE A 614 -6.42 30.03 13.19
C PHE A 614 -5.47 31.16 12.83
N ILE A 615 -4.21 31.02 13.25
CA ILE A 615 -3.10 31.82 12.74
C ILE A 615 -2.29 30.95 11.80
N GLY A 616 -1.94 31.49 10.64
CA GLY A 616 -1.16 30.74 9.68
C GLY A 616 -0.35 31.57 8.71
N THR A 617 0.22 30.86 7.76
CA THR A 617 0.95 31.44 6.62
C THR A 617 0.76 30.55 5.41
N ASN A 618 0.75 31.16 4.23
CA ASN A 618 0.78 30.51 2.92
C ASN A 618 2.20 30.60 2.28
N SER A 619 3.16 31.12 3.05
CA SER A 619 4.52 31.39 2.58
C SER A 619 5.53 31.19 3.71
N SER A 620 5.99 32.23 4.39
CA SER A 620 6.91 32.13 5.53
C SER A 620 6.66 33.21 6.57
N ALA A 621 6.42 32.80 7.83
CA ALA A 621 6.22 33.72 8.93
C ALA A 621 6.88 33.24 10.24
N ILE A 622 7.34 34.19 11.05
CA ILE A 622 7.85 33.99 12.41
C ILE A 622 6.94 34.75 13.37
N LEU A 623 6.36 34.06 14.35
CA LEU A 623 5.66 34.64 15.48
C LEU A 623 6.60 34.75 16.67
N SER A 624 6.66 35.93 17.29
CA SER A 624 7.52 36.19 18.45
C SER A 624 6.81 37.05 19.52
N GLY A 625 7.40 37.13 20.70
CA GLY A 625 6.80 37.86 21.83
C GLY A 625 5.55 37.16 22.38
N THR A 626 4.64 37.92 22.99
CA THR A 626 3.45 37.35 23.66
C THR A 626 2.33 37.07 22.65
N ILE A 627 1.72 35.89 22.71
CA ILE A 627 0.51 35.56 21.94
C ILE A 627 -0.64 35.36 22.93
N LYS A 628 -1.63 36.25 22.93
CA LYS A 628 -2.83 36.09 23.76
C LYS A 628 -3.89 35.28 23.00
N PRO A 629 -4.45 34.22 23.61
CA PRO A 629 -5.43 33.36 22.97
C PRO A 629 -6.81 34.04 22.87
N THR A 630 -7.74 33.35 22.22
CA THR A 630 -9.14 33.77 22.11
C THR A 630 -9.83 33.73 23.47
N SER A 631 -10.74 34.68 23.70
CA SER A 631 -11.44 34.86 24.98
C SER A 631 -12.94 34.53 24.95
N VAL A 632 -13.48 34.15 23.78
CA VAL A 632 -14.91 33.88 23.57
C VAL A 632 -15.13 32.39 23.34
N THR A 633 -16.00 31.76 24.15
CA THR A 633 -16.37 30.33 24.04
C THR A 633 -17.62 30.15 23.18
N ASN A 634 -17.59 29.22 22.23
CA ASN A 634 -18.76 28.70 21.54
C ASN A 634 -18.85 27.17 21.75
N ALA A 635 -20.05 26.60 21.61
CA ALA A 635 -20.45 25.29 22.13
C ALA A 635 -19.58 24.07 21.74
N ASP A 636 -18.71 24.17 20.74
CA ASP A 636 -17.98 23.04 20.16
C ASP A 636 -16.44 23.14 20.28
N HIS A 637 -15.88 24.27 20.74
CA HIS A 637 -14.43 24.50 20.80
C HIS A 637 -13.98 25.02 22.17
N GLY A 638 -12.79 24.62 22.61
CA GLY A 638 -12.23 25.12 23.87
C GLY A 638 -11.78 26.58 23.73
N ALA A 639 -12.29 27.46 24.60
CA ALA A 639 -11.68 28.76 24.85
C ALA A 639 -10.24 28.58 25.39
N ASN A 640 -9.39 29.61 25.26
CA ASN A 640 -7.97 29.53 25.62
C ASN A 640 -7.17 28.45 24.86
N THR A 641 -7.48 28.25 23.57
CA THR A 641 -6.70 27.38 22.68
C THR A 641 -6.04 28.22 21.60
N LEU A 642 -4.73 28.04 21.40
CA LEU A 642 -4.01 28.61 20.26
C LEU A 642 -4.06 27.62 19.09
N ARG A 643 -4.38 28.14 17.90
CA ARG A 643 -4.58 27.32 16.70
C ARG A 643 -3.64 27.81 15.61
N PHE A 644 -2.73 26.94 15.21
CA PHE A 644 -1.70 27.25 14.22
C PHE A 644 -1.86 26.34 13.01
N THR A 645 -1.69 26.90 11.81
CA THR A 645 -1.62 26.11 10.60
C THR A 645 -0.66 26.70 9.58
N ALA A 646 -0.24 25.88 8.63
CA ALA A 646 0.52 26.31 7.47
C ALA A 646 -0.19 25.81 6.21
N THR A 647 -0.47 26.74 5.31
CA THR A 647 -1.32 26.56 4.13
C THR A 647 -0.45 26.42 2.88
N SER A 648 -0.83 25.52 1.97
CA SER A 648 -0.26 25.25 0.65
C SER A 648 1.28 25.21 0.64
N GLY A 649 1.86 24.51 1.62
CA GLY A 649 3.32 24.36 1.74
C GLY A 649 4.05 25.49 2.46
N GLY A 650 3.35 26.47 3.06
CA GLY A 650 3.97 27.54 3.85
C GLY A 650 4.74 27.03 5.07
N THR A 651 5.58 27.88 5.66
CA THR A 651 6.37 27.56 6.87
C THR A 651 6.09 28.59 7.97
N LEU A 652 5.38 28.16 9.02
CA LEU A 652 5.10 28.95 10.21
C LEU A 652 6.08 28.59 11.33
N THR A 653 6.89 29.54 11.78
CA THR A 653 7.73 29.39 12.98
C THR A 653 7.11 30.11 14.15
N VAL A 654 6.85 29.41 15.25
CA VAL A 654 6.40 29.99 16.52
C VAL A 654 7.59 30.02 17.47
N SER A 655 8.23 31.18 17.56
CA SER A 655 9.33 31.51 18.48
C SER A 655 8.86 32.17 19.77
N SER A 656 7.56 32.26 19.96
CA SER A 656 6.94 32.65 21.23
C SER A 656 6.99 31.50 22.23
N ILE A 657 7.27 31.82 23.50
CA ILE A 657 7.07 30.89 24.61
C ILE A 657 5.57 30.80 24.90
N LEU A 658 5.00 29.63 24.69
CA LEU A 658 3.60 29.33 24.98
C LEU A 658 3.48 28.77 26.40
N ALA A 659 2.67 29.41 27.24
CA ALA A 659 2.50 29.07 28.64
C ALA A 659 1.05 29.27 29.09
N ASP A 660 0.64 28.54 30.12
CA ASP A 660 -0.66 28.74 30.77
C ASP A 660 -0.72 30.14 31.40
N ASN A 661 -1.73 30.95 31.02
CA ASN A 661 -1.95 32.28 31.61
C ASN A 661 -3.31 32.88 31.21
N PRO A 662 -4.29 33.06 32.12
CA PRO A 662 -4.43 32.53 33.49
C PRO A 662 -5.08 31.13 33.54
N SER A 663 -5.52 30.60 32.40
CA SER A 663 -6.17 29.29 32.24
C SER A 663 -5.20 28.30 31.59
N VAL A 664 -5.51 27.00 31.72
CA VAL A 664 -4.83 25.94 30.96
C VAL A 664 -4.92 26.24 29.47
N LEU A 665 -3.77 26.31 28.81
CA LEU A 665 -3.65 26.58 27.39
C LEU A 665 -3.56 25.26 26.61
N GLY A 666 -4.46 25.07 25.66
CA GLY A 666 -4.37 24.03 24.64
C GLY A 666 -3.73 24.55 23.36
N VAL A 667 -3.04 23.69 22.62
CA VAL A 667 -2.53 24.02 21.27
C VAL A 667 -3.14 23.08 20.25
N THR A 668 -3.59 23.62 19.13
CA THR A 668 -4.04 22.85 17.96
C THR A 668 -3.17 23.19 16.76
N LEU A 669 -2.65 22.16 16.10
CA LEU A 669 -1.82 22.26 14.91
C LEU A 669 -2.57 21.66 13.71
N GLY A 670 -2.56 22.37 12.59
CA GLY A 670 -3.26 21.96 11.36
C GLY A 670 -4.77 22.23 11.40
N SER A 671 -5.32 22.55 10.24
CA SER A 671 -6.75 22.85 10.08
C SER A 671 -7.61 21.56 10.06
N PRO A 672 -8.75 21.51 10.78
CA PRO A 672 -9.70 20.39 10.72
C PRO A 672 -10.73 20.53 9.57
N ALA A 673 -10.60 21.51 8.67
CA ALA A 673 -11.61 21.85 7.66
C ALA A 673 -11.85 20.79 6.56
N GLY A 674 -11.22 19.63 6.60
CA GLY A 674 -11.35 18.63 5.52
C GLY A 674 -10.64 18.99 4.20
N ILE A 675 -10.05 20.19 4.10
CA ILE A 675 -9.38 20.67 2.89
C ILE A 675 -7.86 20.61 3.09
N PRO A 676 -7.16 19.75 2.32
CA PRO A 676 -5.74 19.50 2.50
C PRO A 676 -4.85 20.74 2.44
N ALA A 677 -5.16 21.68 1.53
CA ALA A 677 -4.36 22.88 1.32
C ALA A 677 -4.24 23.77 2.57
N PHE A 678 -5.17 23.70 3.52
CA PHE A 678 -5.08 24.47 4.76
C PHE A 678 -4.25 23.79 5.87
N SER A 679 -3.63 22.63 5.58
CA SER A 679 -2.88 21.84 6.55
C SER A 679 -1.79 20.96 5.91
N ASP A 680 -1.09 21.45 4.88
CA ASP A 680 -0.02 20.74 4.16
C ASP A 680 1.34 21.47 4.16
N GLY A 681 1.49 22.48 5.02
CA GLY A 681 2.75 23.19 5.25
C GLY A 681 3.57 22.66 6.44
N THR A 682 4.53 23.46 6.87
CA THR A 682 5.42 23.19 8.01
C THR A 682 5.13 24.11 9.19
N ILE A 683 5.02 23.55 10.38
CA ILE A 683 4.94 24.29 11.64
C ILE A 683 6.16 23.97 12.50
N ILE A 684 6.90 25.01 12.88
CA ILE A 684 8.08 24.92 13.73
C ILE A 684 7.74 25.52 15.09
N LEU A 685 7.72 24.71 16.15
CA LEU A 685 7.63 25.21 17.53
C LEU A 685 9.06 25.26 18.08
N SER A 686 9.67 26.44 18.05
CA SER A 686 11.11 26.59 18.32
C SER A 686 11.45 26.83 19.79
N SER A 687 10.45 27.17 20.61
CA SER A 687 10.65 27.58 22.01
C SER A 687 10.41 26.46 23.02
N ALA A 688 10.98 26.64 24.21
CA ALA A 688 10.72 25.80 25.38
C ALA A 688 9.34 26.15 25.98
N ASN A 689 8.30 25.50 25.50
CA ASN A 689 6.92 25.77 25.94
C ASN A 689 6.60 25.08 27.27
N THR A 690 5.67 25.66 28.03
CA THR A 690 5.30 25.20 29.39
C THR A 690 3.80 25.01 29.60
N TYR A 691 2.98 25.16 28.55
CA TYR A 691 1.54 24.90 28.65
C TYR A 691 1.22 23.44 28.96
N THR A 692 0.12 23.21 29.66
CA THR A 692 -0.24 21.87 30.18
C THR A 692 -1.45 21.23 29.51
N GLY A 693 -2.20 21.97 28.68
CA GLY A 693 -3.41 21.48 28.02
C GLY A 693 -3.21 20.47 26.88
N GLY A 694 -1.96 20.15 26.55
CA GLY A 694 -1.59 19.25 25.45
C GLY A 694 -1.68 19.89 24.06
N THR A 695 -1.24 19.11 23.06
CA THR A 695 -1.21 19.48 21.65
C THR A 695 -2.10 18.54 20.85
N ALA A 696 -3.14 19.05 20.19
CA ALA A 696 -3.92 18.30 19.22
C ALA A 696 -3.40 18.57 17.80
N VAL A 697 -3.24 17.51 17.00
CA VAL A 697 -2.79 17.62 15.60
C VAL A 697 -3.90 17.14 14.67
N ASN A 698 -4.38 18.03 13.80
CA ASN A 698 -5.26 17.68 12.68
C ASN A 698 -4.41 17.54 11.42
N ASN A 699 -4.61 16.45 10.68
CA ASN A 699 -3.76 16.14 9.53
C ASN A 699 -4.61 15.71 8.31
N TYR A 700 -5.46 16.61 7.83
CA TYR A 700 -6.17 16.41 6.56
C TYR A 700 -5.26 16.62 5.34
N GLY A 701 -4.23 17.44 5.50
CA GLY A 701 -3.17 17.65 4.52
C GLY A 701 -1.95 16.81 4.86
N ASN A 702 -0.78 17.28 4.44
CA ASN A 702 0.48 16.62 4.69
C ASN A 702 1.32 17.49 5.61
N LEU A 703 0.90 17.60 6.87
CA LEU A 703 1.49 18.55 7.81
C LEU A 703 2.88 18.09 8.24
N SER A 704 3.84 19.02 8.26
CA SER A 704 5.17 18.80 8.83
C SER A 704 5.33 19.55 10.15
N LEU A 705 5.75 18.84 11.20
CA LEU A 705 6.02 19.39 12.51
C LEU A 705 7.51 19.34 12.81
N VAL A 706 8.05 20.47 13.29
CA VAL A 706 9.45 20.58 13.71
C VAL A 706 9.49 21.01 15.17
N ALA A 707 10.05 20.14 16.02
CA ALA A 707 10.32 20.46 17.41
C ALA A 707 11.71 21.10 17.54
N GLY A 708 11.77 22.40 17.81
CA GLY A 708 13.05 23.09 18.07
C GLY A 708 13.56 22.91 19.51
N HIS A 709 12.76 22.31 20.40
CA HIS A 709 13.09 22.07 21.80
C HIS A 709 12.42 20.78 22.32
N SER A 710 12.96 20.18 23.38
CA SER A 710 12.40 18.99 24.05
C SER A 710 11.00 19.20 24.66
N THR A 711 10.60 20.44 24.87
CA THR A 711 9.26 20.83 25.36
C THR A 711 8.49 21.68 24.33
N ALA A 712 8.83 21.55 23.05
CA ALA A 712 8.17 22.29 21.96
C ALA A 712 6.64 22.08 21.96
N PHE A 713 6.18 20.87 22.31
CA PHE A 713 4.76 20.53 22.37
C PHE A 713 4.14 20.66 23.77
N GLY A 714 4.74 21.50 24.62
CA GLY A 714 4.26 21.81 25.98
C GLY A 714 4.95 20.98 27.05
N ALA A 715 4.44 21.09 28.28
CA ALA A 715 4.93 20.31 29.42
C ALA A 715 4.71 18.80 29.19
N SER A 716 5.57 17.96 29.77
CA SER A 716 5.53 16.50 29.58
C SER A 716 4.24 15.84 30.09
N THR A 717 3.43 16.53 30.89
CA THR A 717 2.11 16.08 31.32
C THR A 717 1.03 16.22 30.24
N GLY A 718 1.25 17.08 29.24
CA GLY A 718 0.35 17.25 28.11
C GLY A 718 0.68 16.27 26.99
N SER A 719 -0.33 15.58 26.44
CA SER A 719 -0.17 14.66 25.33
C SER A 719 -0.08 15.37 23.97
N ILE A 720 0.56 14.72 23.01
CA ILE A 720 0.43 14.99 21.58
C ILE A 720 -0.64 14.03 21.05
N THR A 721 -1.83 14.55 20.76
CA THR A 721 -2.97 13.75 20.29
C THR A 721 -3.10 13.88 18.78
N LEU A 722 -2.87 12.76 18.07
CA LEU A 722 -2.98 12.66 16.63
C LEU A 722 -4.41 12.32 16.24
N ARG A 723 -5.14 13.25 15.62
CA ARG A 723 -6.54 12.99 15.24
C ARG A 723 -6.61 12.26 13.90
N PRO A 724 -7.47 11.23 13.77
CA PRO A 724 -7.53 10.36 12.60
C PRO A 724 -8.05 11.11 11.38
N HIS A 725 -7.15 11.39 10.44
CA HIS A 725 -7.44 12.07 9.19
C HIS A 725 -6.56 11.43 8.10
N GLY A 726 -7.01 11.43 6.85
CA GLY A 726 -6.35 10.70 5.75
C GLY A 726 -5.07 11.32 5.20
N GLY A 727 -4.40 12.20 5.94
CA GLY A 727 -3.14 12.83 5.56
C GLY A 727 -1.91 12.16 6.17
N VAL A 728 -0.71 12.55 5.71
CA VAL A 728 0.59 12.06 6.21
C VAL A 728 1.23 13.11 7.13
N LEU A 729 1.49 12.77 8.40
CA LEU A 729 2.07 13.69 9.38
C LEU A 729 3.58 13.44 9.47
N ALA A 730 4.39 14.46 9.32
CA ALA A 730 5.82 14.37 9.60
C ALA A 730 6.17 14.98 10.96
N LEU A 731 7.10 14.34 11.66
CA LEU A 731 7.73 14.87 12.87
C LEU A 731 9.25 14.83 12.72
N SER A 732 9.88 15.95 13.03
CA SER A 732 11.34 16.11 13.01
C SER A 732 11.85 16.96 14.16
N ALA A 733 13.13 16.84 14.46
CA ALA A 733 13.83 17.72 15.39
C ALA A 733 14.54 18.87 14.64
N GLY A 734 14.32 20.09 15.12
CA GLY A 734 14.97 21.29 14.58
C GLY A 734 16.45 21.41 14.97
N THR A 735 16.87 20.73 16.04
CA THR A 735 18.24 20.67 16.53
C THR A 735 18.56 19.27 17.05
N ALA A 736 19.85 18.90 17.09
CA ALA A 736 20.27 17.63 17.69
C ALA A 736 19.92 17.55 19.19
N GLY A 737 19.62 16.33 19.67
CA GLY A 737 19.41 16.05 21.10
C GLY A 737 18.02 16.39 21.64
N VAL A 738 17.04 16.66 20.78
CA VAL A 738 15.64 16.84 21.19
C VAL A 738 15.10 15.53 21.77
N ASN A 739 14.54 15.60 22.99
CA ASN A 739 13.86 14.49 23.64
C ASN A 739 12.42 14.88 23.97
N LEU A 740 11.46 14.33 23.24
CA LEU A 740 10.03 14.59 23.43
C LEU A 740 9.47 13.62 24.48
N ALA A 741 9.26 14.15 25.68
CA ALA A 741 8.70 13.39 26.81
C ALA A 741 7.16 13.38 26.85
N ASN A 742 6.50 14.08 25.93
CA ASN A 742 5.05 14.11 25.82
C ASN A 742 4.51 12.73 25.40
N PRO A 743 3.46 12.20 26.05
CA PRO A 743 2.76 11.03 25.54
C PRO A 743 2.22 11.27 24.12
N ILE A 744 2.34 10.30 23.22
CA ILE A 744 1.77 10.35 21.88
C ILE A 744 0.54 9.46 21.85
N VAL A 745 -0.61 10.03 21.52
CA VAL A 745 -1.90 9.32 21.51
C VAL A 745 -2.47 9.34 20.10
N PHE A 746 -2.57 8.17 19.49
CA PHE A 746 -3.32 7.98 18.24
C PHE A 746 -4.81 7.96 18.55
N GLY A 747 -5.55 8.94 18.01
CA GLY A 747 -7.00 9.05 18.20
C GLY A 747 -7.77 7.95 17.47
N GLN A 748 -8.88 7.51 18.06
CA GLN A 748 -9.74 6.46 17.49
C GLN A 748 -10.41 6.94 16.20
N ALA A 749 -10.14 6.25 15.08
CA ALA A 749 -10.87 6.46 13.83
C ALA A 749 -12.38 6.21 14.05
N THR A 750 -13.24 7.09 13.53
CA THR A 750 -14.68 6.78 13.50
C THR A 750 -14.90 5.63 12.50
N PRO A 751 -15.82 4.69 12.78
CA PRO A 751 -15.99 3.44 12.00
C PRO A 751 -16.23 3.58 10.49
N MET A 752 -16.47 4.80 9.98
CA MET A 752 -16.82 5.04 8.57
C MET A 752 -15.70 5.72 7.75
N THR A 753 -14.61 6.21 8.36
CA THR A 753 -13.62 7.02 7.62
C THR A 753 -12.42 6.23 7.12
N GLY A 754 -12.15 5.05 7.68
CA GLY A 754 -11.18 4.13 7.09
C GLY A 754 -9.71 4.55 7.15
N TYR A 755 -9.36 5.63 7.88
CA TYR A 755 -8.00 6.18 7.85
C TYR A 755 -7.15 5.73 9.04
N THR A 756 -5.98 5.18 8.73
CA THR A 756 -4.89 4.90 9.68
C THR A 756 -4.05 6.16 9.88
N PRO A 757 -4.02 6.76 11.08
CA PRO A 757 -3.15 7.90 11.35
C PRO A 757 -1.68 7.47 11.22
N THR A 758 -0.94 8.16 10.33
CA THR A 758 0.47 7.86 10.04
C THR A 758 1.38 8.98 10.55
N LEU A 759 2.39 8.62 11.35
CA LEU A 759 3.44 9.50 11.85
C LEU A 759 4.79 9.12 11.22
N ASN A 760 5.27 9.93 10.29
CA ASN A 760 6.57 9.78 9.65
C ASN A 760 7.65 10.51 10.46
N LEU A 761 8.67 9.78 10.88
CA LEU A 761 9.85 10.32 11.57
C LEU A 761 10.87 10.77 10.51
N THR A 762 11.16 12.07 10.46
CA THR A 762 11.98 12.69 9.40
C THR A 762 12.91 13.78 9.93
N GLY A 763 13.57 14.50 9.02
CA GLY A 763 14.43 15.65 9.31
C GLY A 763 15.89 15.40 8.98
N SER A 764 16.78 16.05 9.73
CA SER A 764 18.24 15.89 9.60
C SER A 764 18.94 15.74 10.95
N ASN A 765 18.18 15.69 12.04
CA ASN A 765 18.70 15.56 13.39
C ASN A 765 18.08 14.33 14.06
N ASP A 766 18.91 13.54 14.73
CA ASP A 766 18.45 12.44 15.56
C ASP A 766 17.70 12.97 16.79
N PHE A 767 16.67 12.23 17.22
CA PHE A 767 15.83 12.61 18.35
C PHE A 767 15.21 11.41 19.08
N THR A 768 14.70 11.68 20.28
CA THR A 768 14.09 10.67 21.16
C THR A 768 12.61 10.97 21.41
N LEU A 769 11.78 9.93 21.39
CA LEU A 769 10.41 9.91 21.88
C LEU A 769 10.40 9.11 23.20
N SER A 770 10.46 9.82 24.33
CA SER A 770 10.50 9.19 25.66
C SER A 770 9.15 9.13 26.37
N GLY A 771 8.14 9.83 25.84
CA GLY A 771 6.75 9.68 26.29
C GLY A 771 6.14 8.36 25.83
N ASN A 772 5.11 7.91 26.54
CA ASN A 772 4.36 6.70 26.17
C ASN A 772 3.60 6.91 24.87
N ILE A 773 3.60 5.91 24.00
CA ILE A 773 2.82 5.84 22.77
C ILE A 773 1.61 4.94 23.03
N SER A 774 0.42 5.39 22.62
CA SER A 774 -0.81 4.60 22.73
C SER A 774 -1.75 4.85 21.55
N GLY A 775 -2.68 3.93 21.32
CA GLY A 775 -3.68 4.03 20.25
C GLY A 775 -4.99 3.32 20.59
N PRO A 776 -5.96 3.31 19.66
CA PRO A 776 -7.21 2.57 19.86
C PRO A 776 -6.93 1.07 20.06
N ASN A 777 -7.76 0.44 20.90
CA ASN A 777 -7.68 -0.99 21.15
C ASN A 777 -8.15 -1.79 19.93
N ARG A 778 -7.38 -2.81 19.53
CA ARG A 778 -7.64 -3.68 18.37
C ARG A 778 -8.98 -4.42 18.47
N ALA A 779 -9.45 -4.74 19.68
CA ALA A 779 -10.75 -5.40 19.91
C ALA A 779 -11.98 -4.55 19.48
N ALA A 780 -11.81 -3.25 19.25
CA ALA A 780 -12.88 -2.37 18.77
C ALA A 780 -12.99 -2.32 17.23
N ILE A 781 -12.07 -2.96 16.50
CA ILE A 781 -11.95 -2.89 15.03
C ILE A 781 -12.17 -4.30 14.46
N TYR A 782 -13.43 -4.65 14.18
CA TYR A 782 -13.87 -6.00 13.76
C TYR A 782 -13.65 -6.32 12.26
N THR A 783 -12.74 -5.64 11.57
CA THR A 783 -12.50 -5.85 10.13
C THR A 783 -11.01 -6.06 9.90
N GLN A 784 -10.66 -7.12 9.15
CA GLN A 784 -9.33 -7.59 8.76
C GLN A 784 -8.35 -6.56 8.16
N ASN A 785 -8.73 -5.29 8.05
CA ASN A 785 -7.86 -4.24 7.55
C ASN A 785 -7.36 -3.44 8.75
N ASP A 786 -6.05 -3.19 8.87
CA ASP A 786 -5.37 -2.37 9.91
C ASP A 786 -5.82 -0.89 9.98
N VAL A 787 -6.97 -0.61 9.40
CA VAL A 787 -7.71 0.62 9.34
C VAL A 787 -7.99 1.14 10.75
N GLY A 788 -7.26 2.18 11.13
CA GLY A 788 -7.44 2.92 12.38
C GLY A 788 -6.41 2.57 13.47
N GLN A 789 -5.55 1.56 13.26
CA GLN A 789 -4.36 1.36 14.11
C GLN A 789 -3.30 2.41 13.73
N GLY A 790 -2.50 2.92 14.66
CA GLY A 790 -1.51 3.97 14.36
C GLY A 790 -0.29 3.41 13.62
N LEU A 791 0.21 4.10 12.60
CA LEU A 791 1.44 3.75 11.90
C LEU A 791 2.56 4.74 12.28
N ILE A 792 3.72 4.23 12.69
CA ILE A 792 4.94 5.03 12.87
C ILE A 792 5.96 4.56 11.84
N ALA A 793 6.35 5.44 10.92
CA ALA A 793 7.26 5.08 9.84
C ALA A 793 8.59 5.85 9.92
N LEU A 794 9.69 5.12 9.71
CA LEU A 794 11.02 5.65 9.52
C LEU A 794 11.51 5.31 8.11
N ASN A 795 11.50 6.32 7.23
CA ASN A 795 11.92 6.16 5.85
C ASN A 795 12.62 7.42 5.31
N ASN A 796 13.81 7.71 5.84
CA ASN A 796 14.58 8.86 5.37
C ASN A 796 15.63 8.43 4.34
N LEU A 797 15.54 8.99 3.13
CA LEU A 797 16.69 9.02 2.23
C LEU A 797 17.80 9.90 2.84
N PRO A 798 19.07 9.68 2.49
CA PRO A 798 20.19 10.44 3.06
C PRO A 798 19.99 11.97 3.02
N PRO A 799 20.31 12.71 4.12
CA PRO A 799 20.95 12.23 5.35
C PRO A 799 19.99 11.38 6.20
N VAL A 800 20.50 10.22 6.63
CA VAL A 800 19.74 9.24 7.40
C VAL A 800 19.55 9.75 8.83
N VAL A 801 18.30 9.90 9.26
CA VAL A 801 17.95 10.21 10.66
C VAL A 801 17.73 8.93 11.44
N ASN A 802 18.19 8.91 12.67
CA ASN A 802 17.88 7.88 13.65
C ASN A 802 16.87 8.41 14.67
N ALA A 803 15.91 7.57 15.05
CA ALA A 803 14.94 7.88 16.09
C ALA A 803 15.07 6.88 17.23
N THR A 804 14.94 7.35 18.47
CA THR A 804 14.93 6.49 19.67
C THR A 804 13.55 6.52 20.31
N ILE A 805 12.98 5.35 20.60
CA ILE A 805 11.76 5.15 21.35
C ILE A 805 12.12 4.58 22.72
N SER A 806 11.72 5.26 23.81
CA SER A 806 12.06 4.80 25.17
C SER A 806 10.88 4.76 26.14
N GLY A 807 9.71 5.29 25.74
CA GLY A 807 8.49 5.27 26.55
C GLY A 807 7.95 3.86 26.81
N ASN A 808 7.00 3.73 27.74
CA ASN A 808 6.26 2.48 27.92
C ASN A 808 5.08 2.45 26.94
N ASN A 809 5.21 1.64 25.90
CA ASN A 809 4.29 1.61 24.77
C ASN A 809 3.37 0.39 24.81
N SER A 810 3.15 -0.22 25.97
CA SER A 810 2.26 -1.39 26.11
C SER A 810 0.81 -1.10 25.68
N GLY A 811 0.41 0.17 25.55
CA GLY A 811 -0.89 0.59 25.01
C GLY A 811 -0.91 0.85 23.50
N PHE A 812 0.17 0.58 22.78
CA PHE A 812 0.28 0.73 21.33
C PHE A 812 0.25 -0.64 20.65
N TYR A 813 -0.75 -0.82 19.80
CA TYR A 813 -1.03 -2.05 19.02
C TYR A 813 -0.84 -1.83 17.52
N GLY A 814 -0.23 -0.70 17.13
CA GLY A 814 -0.06 -0.33 15.72
C GLY A 814 1.14 -0.99 15.05
N THR A 815 1.73 -0.29 14.09
CA THR A 815 2.89 -0.81 13.34
C THR A 815 4.05 0.17 13.39
N PHE A 816 5.26 -0.35 13.61
CA PHE A 816 6.52 0.34 13.37
C PHE A 816 7.08 -0.10 12.02
N LEU A 817 7.12 0.82 11.07
CA LEU A 817 7.62 0.57 9.73
C LEU A 817 9.02 1.17 9.56
N VAL A 818 10.01 0.36 9.21
CA VAL A 818 11.41 0.80 9.06
C VAL A 818 11.94 0.44 7.68
N ALA A 819 12.07 1.45 6.82
CA ALA A 819 12.58 1.27 5.46
C ALA A 819 14.02 1.79 5.31
N ASN A 820 14.34 2.94 5.91
CA ASN A 820 15.66 3.57 5.84
C ASN A 820 15.99 4.29 7.15
N GLY A 821 17.15 3.96 7.74
CA GLY A 821 17.65 4.51 9.00
C GLY A 821 17.49 3.59 10.20
N THR A 822 17.89 4.07 11.39
CA THR A 822 17.86 3.26 12.62
C THR A 822 16.72 3.70 13.54
N LEU A 823 15.81 2.79 13.84
CA LEU A 823 14.82 2.94 14.92
C LEU A 823 15.33 2.17 16.16
N THR A 824 15.64 2.89 17.24
CA THR A 824 16.19 2.30 18.47
C THR A 824 15.11 2.18 19.55
N PHE A 825 14.89 0.97 20.06
CA PHE A 825 14.06 0.69 21.24
C PHE A 825 14.94 0.61 22.48
N ALA A 826 14.85 1.65 23.32
CA ALA A 826 15.75 1.87 24.46
C ALA A 826 15.21 1.39 25.81
N SER A 827 14.00 0.84 25.87
CA SER A 827 13.42 0.23 27.07
C SER A 827 12.66 -1.06 26.71
N ASP A 828 12.48 -1.95 27.70
CA ASP A 828 11.86 -3.26 27.48
C ASP A 828 10.43 -3.17 26.93
N ASN A 829 9.70 -2.12 27.29
CA ASN A 829 8.33 -1.86 26.85
C ASN A 829 8.26 -0.86 25.67
N ALA A 830 9.39 -0.41 25.12
CA ALA A 830 9.41 0.51 23.99
C ALA A 830 8.79 -0.06 22.70
N PRO A 831 8.91 -1.37 22.38
CA PRO A 831 8.22 -1.94 21.23
C PRO A 831 6.69 -2.00 21.40
N GLY A 832 6.20 -2.03 22.64
CA GLY A 832 4.78 -2.18 22.91
C GLY A 832 4.22 -3.53 22.43
N HIS A 833 2.97 -3.53 21.99
CA HIS A 833 2.32 -4.67 21.32
C HIS A 833 2.24 -4.45 19.80
N ALA A 834 3.10 -3.59 19.25
CA ALA A 834 3.08 -3.27 17.84
C ALA A 834 3.82 -4.31 17.00
N GLN A 835 3.40 -4.46 15.74
CA GLN A 835 4.18 -5.16 14.74
C GLN A 835 5.38 -4.32 14.31
N ILE A 836 6.52 -4.96 14.03
CA ILE A 836 7.68 -4.32 13.41
C ILE A 836 7.82 -4.86 11.98
N GLU A 837 7.75 -3.96 11.01
CA GLU A 837 7.86 -4.28 9.58
C GLU A 837 9.06 -3.58 8.96
N MET A 838 9.89 -4.33 8.23
CA MET A 838 11.11 -3.83 7.57
C MET A 838 11.03 -3.98 6.04
N LEU A 839 10.78 -2.88 5.32
CA LEU A 839 10.51 -2.91 3.87
C LEU A 839 11.76 -2.91 2.96
N GLY A 840 12.95 -2.62 3.50
CA GLY A 840 14.13 -2.31 2.70
C GLY A 840 15.45 -2.84 3.25
N GLY A 841 16.44 -2.96 2.36
CA GLY A 841 17.80 -3.44 2.64
C GLY A 841 18.67 -2.57 3.55
N SER A 842 18.16 -1.41 3.95
CA SER A 842 18.90 -0.33 4.63
C SER A 842 18.25 0.12 5.94
N GLY A 843 17.10 -0.46 6.31
CA GLY A 843 16.46 -0.22 7.60
C GLY A 843 17.16 -1.00 8.72
N THR A 844 17.35 -0.37 9.88
CA THR A 844 17.86 -1.02 11.10
C THR A 844 16.88 -0.81 12.25
N VAL A 845 16.54 -1.89 12.94
CA VAL A 845 15.85 -1.84 14.24
C VAL A 845 16.86 -2.24 15.30
N ALA A 846 17.11 -1.37 16.28
CA ALA A 846 18.08 -1.61 17.33
C ALA A 846 17.39 -1.78 18.69
N PHE A 847 17.77 -2.81 19.44
CA PHE A 847 17.32 -3.03 20.82
C PHE A 847 18.49 -2.85 21.77
N THR A 848 18.37 -1.93 22.73
CA THR A 848 19.44 -1.63 23.68
C THR A 848 19.08 -1.91 25.13
N SER A 849 17.85 -2.39 25.37
CA SER A 849 17.39 -2.78 26.70
C SER A 849 17.64 -4.27 26.97
N ALA A 850 17.42 -4.72 28.21
CA ALA A 850 17.81 -6.06 28.63
C ALA A 850 16.85 -7.15 28.14
N ASN A 851 15.53 -6.91 28.21
CA ASN A 851 14.51 -7.91 27.91
C ASN A 851 13.34 -7.32 27.09
N PRO A 852 13.59 -6.78 25.89
CA PRO A 852 12.51 -6.34 25.01
C PRO A 852 11.70 -7.53 24.50
N VAL A 853 10.39 -7.33 24.34
CA VAL A 853 9.45 -8.30 23.75
C VAL A 853 8.85 -7.70 22.49
N VAL A 854 8.75 -8.50 21.43
CA VAL A 854 8.06 -8.14 20.18
C VAL A 854 7.00 -9.19 19.86
N TYR A 855 5.87 -8.73 19.32
CA TYR A 855 4.70 -9.57 18.99
C TYR A 855 4.53 -9.77 17.48
N GLY A 856 5.38 -9.15 16.66
CA GLY A 856 5.41 -9.33 15.21
C GLY A 856 6.71 -8.76 14.63
N LEU A 857 7.36 -9.52 13.76
CA LEU A 857 8.62 -9.14 13.14
C LEU A 857 8.68 -9.73 11.72
N THR A 858 8.50 -8.87 10.73
CA THR A 858 8.42 -9.25 9.31
C THR A 858 9.25 -8.31 8.43
N ASN A 859 9.53 -8.75 7.21
CA ASN A 859 9.97 -7.91 6.12
C ASN A 859 8.89 -7.76 5.05
N GLY A 860 8.45 -6.53 4.74
CA GLY A 860 7.60 -6.33 3.57
C GLY A 860 8.42 -6.31 2.27
N GLY A 861 8.39 -7.41 1.52
CA GLY A 861 9.05 -7.55 0.21
C GLY A 861 10.44 -8.19 0.25
N ALA A 862 11.21 -8.05 -0.85
CA ALA A 862 12.39 -8.84 -1.24
C ALA A 862 13.64 -8.82 -0.32
N GLY A 863 13.49 -8.56 0.99
CA GLY A 863 14.50 -8.76 2.02
C GLY A 863 15.48 -7.60 2.25
N GLY A 864 16.00 -7.53 3.49
CA GLY A 864 17.28 -6.90 3.80
C GLY A 864 17.36 -5.98 5.04
N GLY A 865 16.34 -5.94 5.90
CA GLY A 865 16.42 -5.22 7.17
C GLY A 865 17.46 -5.79 8.14
N THR A 866 17.98 -4.98 9.07
CA THR A 866 18.87 -5.43 10.15
C THR A 866 18.24 -5.28 11.53
N VAL A 867 18.17 -6.36 12.30
CA VAL A 867 17.86 -6.32 13.74
C VAL A 867 19.18 -6.34 14.52
N SER A 868 19.49 -5.24 15.19
CA SER A 868 20.71 -5.06 15.98
C SER A 868 20.41 -5.22 17.47
N LEU A 869 21.09 -6.15 18.14
CA LEU A 869 20.96 -6.38 19.58
C LEU A 869 22.19 -5.81 20.30
N GLY A 870 21.95 -4.93 21.28
CA GLY A 870 22.98 -4.42 22.18
C GLY A 870 23.53 -5.51 23.09
N ALA A 871 24.73 -5.31 23.63
CA ALA A 871 25.36 -6.26 24.54
C ALA A 871 24.45 -6.56 25.76
N GLY A 872 24.26 -7.85 26.06
CA GLY A 872 23.39 -8.33 27.14
C GLY A 872 21.88 -8.30 26.84
N THR A 873 21.46 -7.93 25.63
CA THR A 873 20.04 -7.93 25.22
C THR A 873 19.54 -9.36 24.97
N ASN A 874 18.42 -9.72 25.60
CA ASN A 874 17.60 -10.89 25.30
C ASN A 874 16.32 -10.44 24.60
N LEU A 875 16.32 -10.44 23.26
CA LEU A 875 15.11 -10.15 22.48
C LEU A 875 14.18 -11.35 22.53
N THR A 876 12.95 -11.16 22.99
CA THR A 876 11.91 -12.19 22.96
C THR A 876 10.94 -11.92 21.81
N VAL A 877 10.80 -12.87 20.89
CA VAL A 877 9.75 -12.92 19.86
C VAL A 877 8.64 -13.81 20.41
N ASP A 878 7.51 -13.20 20.75
CA ASP A 878 6.34 -13.90 21.26
C ASP A 878 5.35 -14.14 20.12
N THR A 879 5.23 -15.40 19.69
CA THR A 879 4.34 -15.84 18.62
C THR A 879 3.01 -16.38 19.16
N THR A 880 2.58 -15.91 20.34
CA THR A 880 1.26 -16.24 20.88
C THR A 880 0.17 -15.53 20.06
N ASP A 881 -0.56 -16.27 19.22
CA ASP A 881 -1.83 -15.80 18.63
C ASP A 881 -2.97 -15.93 19.65
N SER A 882 -3.57 -14.80 20.03
CA SER A 882 -4.68 -14.74 20.97
C SER A 882 -6.05 -14.82 20.27
N SER A 883 -6.23 -15.78 19.36
CA SER A 883 -7.46 -15.98 18.59
C SER A 883 -8.74 -16.26 19.43
N ASP A 884 -8.64 -16.43 20.76
CA ASP A 884 -9.78 -16.60 21.67
C ASP A 884 -10.14 -15.37 22.53
N GLY A 885 -9.40 -14.25 22.42
CA GLY A 885 -9.67 -13.04 23.18
C GLY A 885 -9.33 -13.09 24.69
N THR A 886 -8.58 -14.11 25.17
CA THR A 886 -8.10 -14.17 26.55
C THR A 886 -7.04 -13.12 26.89
N ILE A 887 -6.26 -12.65 25.91
CA ILE A 887 -5.54 -11.37 26.02
C ILE A 887 -6.49 -10.26 25.55
N THR A 888 -7.25 -9.72 26.49
CA THR A 888 -8.19 -8.63 26.21
C THR A 888 -7.47 -7.45 25.55
N GLY A 889 -7.58 -7.31 24.22
CA GLY A 889 -7.09 -6.17 23.46
C GLY A 889 -6.17 -6.47 22.27
N GLN A 890 -5.66 -7.71 22.15
CA GLN A 890 -5.09 -8.23 20.90
C GLN A 890 -6.25 -8.86 20.12
N GLY A 891 -6.89 -8.10 19.22
CA GLY A 891 -7.91 -8.65 18.33
C GLY A 891 -7.31 -9.72 17.42
N ASN A 892 -8.13 -10.65 16.90
CA ASN A 892 -7.72 -11.65 15.90
C ASN A 892 -6.99 -10.97 14.74
N GLY A 893 -5.75 -11.33 14.48
CA GLY A 893 -5.11 -10.93 13.22
C GLY A 893 -3.63 -11.23 13.16
N ASP A 894 -3.26 -12.08 12.20
CA ASP A 894 -2.01 -12.17 11.42
C ASP A 894 -0.92 -11.18 11.84
N TYR A 895 -0.25 -11.42 12.97
CA TYR A 895 1.12 -10.93 13.06
C TYR A 895 1.95 -11.78 12.12
N ASP A 896 2.64 -11.12 11.20
CA ASP A 896 3.56 -11.82 10.31
C ASP A 896 4.89 -12.08 11.03
N PHE A 897 5.36 -13.32 10.91
CA PHE A 897 6.56 -13.86 11.52
C PHE A 897 7.58 -14.34 10.48
N ASP A 898 7.47 -13.85 9.24
CA ASP A 898 8.41 -14.10 8.15
C ASP A 898 9.53 -13.04 8.08
N PHE A 899 10.68 -13.35 8.66
CA PHE A 899 11.83 -12.45 8.71
C PHE A 899 12.96 -12.84 7.74
N GLY A 900 13.05 -12.08 6.65
CA GLY A 900 14.12 -12.20 5.64
C GLY A 900 15.37 -11.36 5.88
N GLY A 901 15.48 -10.72 7.05
CA GLY A 901 16.56 -9.78 7.36
C GLY A 901 17.75 -10.45 8.05
N SER A 902 18.68 -9.64 8.55
CA SER A 902 19.83 -10.12 9.31
C SER A 902 19.74 -9.73 10.78
N PHE A 903 20.16 -10.64 11.66
CA PHE A 903 20.44 -10.34 13.05
C PHE A 903 21.91 -9.96 13.23
N VAL A 904 22.17 -9.01 14.12
CA VAL A 904 23.52 -8.60 14.54
C VAL A 904 23.56 -8.56 16.07
N GLY A 905 24.56 -9.22 16.66
CA GLY A 905 24.71 -9.32 18.10
C GLY A 905 25.94 -10.12 18.50
N ASP A 906 26.54 -9.78 19.64
CA ASP A 906 27.69 -10.49 20.18
C ASP A 906 27.28 -11.74 20.99
N ASN A 907 28.26 -12.44 21.55
CA ASN A 907 28.05 -13.67 22.33
C ASN A 907 27.37 -13.45 23.70
N THR A 908 27.06 -12.20 24.08
CA THR A 908 26.27 -11.87 25.27
C THR A 908 24.79 -11.63 24.93
N THR A 909 24.46 -11.55 23.64
CA THR A 909 23.09 -11.36 23.17
C THR A 909 22.33 -12.68 23.07
N LYS A 910 21.01 -12.60 23.13
CA LYS A 910 20.12 -13.75 23.07
C LYS A 910 18.86 -13.44 22.26
N LEU A 911 18.42 -14.41 21.46
CA LEU A 911 17.12 -14.44 20.80
C LEU A 911 16.27 -15.53 21.45
N THR A 912 15.15 -15.17 22.07
CA THR A 912 14.18 -16.12 22.64
C THR A 912 12.93 -16.15 21.76
N VAL A 913 12.49 -17.31 21.31
CA VAL A 913 11.22 -17.51 20.61
C VAL A 913 10.28 -18.27 21.53
N THR A 914 9.09 -17.72 21.79
CA THR A 914 8.13 -18.30 22.73
C THR A 914 6.71 -18.19 22.21
N SER A 915 5.84 -19.10 22.67
CA SER A 915 4.41 -19.08 22.39
C SER A 915 3.67 -19.78 23.53
N THR A 916 2.45 -19.35 23.80
CA THR A 916 1.52 -19.95 24.77
C THR A 916 0.26 -20.47 24.06
N ILE A 917 -0.30 -21.58 24.56
CA ILE A 917 -1.36 -22.37 23.91
C ILE A 917 -2.59 -21.56 23.49
N ASN A 918 -3.02 -21.74 22.23
CA ASN A 918 -4.39 -22.13 21.89
C ASN A 918 -4.30 -23.52 21.16
N PRO A 919 -4.85 -24.63 21.70
CA PRO A 919 -4.64 -25.97 21.15
C PRO A 919 -5.45 -26.23 19.87
N SER A 920 -6.15 -25.20 19.37
CA SER A 920 -7.11 -25.28 18.26
C SER A 920 -6.58 -24.70 16.94
N VAL A 921 -5.45 -23.99 16.95
CA VAL A 921 -5.00 -23.15 15.80
C VAL A 921 -3.58 -23.48 15.29
N GLY A 922 -2.98 -24.58 15.74
CA GLY A 922 -1.58 -24.88 15.38
C GLY A 922 -0.58 -23.93 16.06
N SER A 923 0.71 -24.20 15.91
CA SER A 923 1.78 -23.32 16.42
C SER A 923 2.26 -22.40 15.29
N ASP A 924 2.19 -21.10 15.47
CA ASP A 924 2.77 -20.13 14.53
C ASP A 924 4.30 -20.28 14.47
N PHE A 925 4.83 -20.33 13.25
CA PHE A 925 6.26 -20.41 12.98
C PHE A 925 6.87 -19.03 12.97
N PHE A 926 7.98 -18.85 13.68
CA PHE A 926 8.91 -17.78 13.35
C PHE A 926 9.85 -18.26 12.25
N TYR A 927 9.69 -17.76 11.02
CA TYR A 927 10.49 -18.18 9.88
C TYR A 927 11.59 -17.16 9.57
N VAL A 928 12.85 -17.57 9.79
CA VAL A 928 14.02 -16.72 9.53
C VAL A 928 14.76 -17.22 8.29
N TYR A 929 14.63 -16.49 7.19
CA TYR A 929 15.23 -16.88 5.91
C TYR A 929 16.31 -15.92 5.39
N GLY A 930 16.58 -14.83 6.11
CA GLY A 930 17.73 -13.96 5.83
C GLY A 930 19.04 -14.47 6.44
N SER A 931 20.17 -13.95 5.97
CA SER A 931 21.52 -14.37 6.41
C SER A 931 22.01 -13.52 7.58
N SER A 932 22.44 -14.14 8.70
CA SER A 932 22.90 -13.43 9.90
C SER A 932 24.36 -13.77 10.29
N PRO A 933 25.35 -13.58 9.41
CA PRO A 933 26.74 -14.00 9.68
C PRO A 933 27.38 -13.26 10.87
N SER A 934 26.88 -12.07 11.22
CA SER A 934 27.39 -11.23 12.31
C SER A 934 26.68 -11.46 13.64
N PHE A 935 25.77 -12.44 13.72
CA PHE A 935 25.13 -12.83 14.97
C PHE A 935 25.89 -13.99 15.62
N SER A 936 26.29 -13.80 16.88
CA SER A 936 26.99 -14.81 17.69
C SER A 936 26.29 -15.09 19.02
N GLY A 937 25.13 -14.47 19.25
CA GLY A 937 24.29 -14.70 20.42
C GLY A 937 23.61 -16.07 20.41
N SER A 938 23.13 -16.50 21.58
CA SER A 938 22.39 -17.76 21.72
C SER A 938 20.93 -17.62 21.27
N VAL A 939 20.34 -18.71 20.79
CA VAL A 939 18.91 -18.81 20.47
C VAL A 939 18.24 -19.78 21.41
N ASP A 940 17.14 -19.39 22.05
CA ASP A 940 16.32 -20.27 22.87
C ASP A 940 14.91 -20.37 22.29
N ILE A 941 14.42 -21.60 22.13
CA ILE A 941 13.05 -21.89 21.69
C ILE A 941 12.31 -22.49 22.89
N THR A 942 11.26 -21.84 23.35
CA THR A 942 10.55 -22.17 24.61
C THR A 942 9.04 -22.18 24.43
N GLY A 943 8.30 -22.62 25.45
CA GLY A 943 6.84 -22.68 25.39
C GLY A 943 6.38 -23.67 24.32
N GLN A 944 5.58 -23.23 23.37
CA GLN A 944 5.15 -24.02 22.21
C GLN A 944 5.64 -23.47 20.87
N ALA A 945 6.58 -22.53 20.88
CA ALA A 945 7.05 -21.91 19.65
C ALA A 945 7.83 -22.85 18.74
N ALA A 946 7.71 -22.61 17.44
CA ALA A 946 8.55 -23.22 16.42
C ALA A 946 9.39 -22.16 15.70
N LEU A 947 10.66 -22.49 15.44
CA LEU A 947 11.59 -21.69 14.64
C LEU A 947 11.91 -22.43 13.35
N ALA A 948 11.71 -21.80 12.21
CA ALA A 948 12.11 -22.34 10.91
C ALA A 948 13.29 -21.53 10.35
N LEU A 949 14.30 -22.23 9.81
CA LEU A 949 15.49 -21.60 9.21
C LEU A 949 15.51 -21.82 7.70
N GLY A 950 15.58 -20.72 6.95
CA GLY A 950 15.71 -20.71 5.48
C GLY A 950 17.15 -20.74 4.97
N GLN A 951 18.15 -20.44 5.81
CA GLN A 951 19.58 -20.45 5.46
C GLN A 951 20.44 -21.05 6.58
N SER A 952 21.61 -21.60 6.24
CA SER A 952 22.54 -22.24 7.19
C SER A 952 23.08 -21.31 8.28
N ASN A 953 23.01 -20.00 8.07
CA ASN A 953 23.44 -18.98 9.02
C ASN A 953 22.31 -17.99 9.38
N SER A 954 21.04 -18.40 9.23
CA SER A 954 19.87 -17.55 9.53
C SER A 954 19.90 -16.94 10.93
N VAL A 955 20.39 -17.70 11.89
CA VAL A 955 20.55 -17.29 13.29
C VAL A 955 22.03 -17.37 13.72
N GLY A 956 22.93 -17.06 12.80
CA GLY A 956 24.35 -16.92 13.09
C GLY A 956 25.02 -18.20 13.59
N SER A 957 25.98 -18.07 14.51
CA SER A 957 26.87 -19.17 14.96
C SER A 957 26.71 -19.58 16.42
N GLY A 958 25.89 -18.89 17.20
CA GLY A 958 25.71 -19.17 18.61
C GLY A 958 24.94 -20.47 18.87
N THR A 959 24.88 -20.86 20.15
CA THR A 959 24.18 -22.08 20.60
C THR A 959 22.67 -21.95 20.40
N ILE A 960 22.03 -23.00 19.91
CA ILE A 960 20.57 -23.12 19.86
C ILE A 960 20.10 -24.08 20.96
N THR A 961 19.22 -23.60 21.83
CA THR A 961 18.58 -24.36 22.90
C THR A 961 17.12 -24.61 22.57
N ILE A 962 16.68 -25.87 22.62
CA ILE A 962 15.29 -26.24 22.40
C ILE A 962 14.70 -26.77 23.72
N ASN A 963 13.77 -25.99 24.25
CA ASN A 963 12.97 -26.25 25.46
C ASN A 963 11.46 -26.12 25.15
N ALA A 964 11.05 -26.19 23.88
CA ALA A 964 9.65 -26.15 23.49
C ALA A 964 8.98 -27.50 23.78
N VAL A 965 7.74 -27.47 24.29
CA VAL A 965 6.97 -28.70 24.61
C VAL A 965 6.40 -29.32 23.33
N ASP A 966 5.73 -28.50 22.51
CA ASP A 966 5.03 -28.94 21.29
C ASP A 966 5.60 -28.31 20.01
N GLY A 967 6.54 -27.37 20.15
CA GLY A 967 7.25 -26.73 19.05
C GLY A 967 8.65 -27.29 18.83
N GLY A 968 9.52 -26.54 18.14
CA GLY A 968 10.85 -27.03 17.81
C GLY A 968 11.63 -26.22 16.79
N LEU A 969 12.57 -26.87 16.13
CA LEU A 969 13.42 -26.29 15.09
C LEU A 969 13.21 -27.02 13.76
N ALA A 970 12.86 -26.28 12.71
CA ALA A 970 12.70 -26.79 11.36
C ALA A 970 13.77 -26.23 10.40
N LEU A 971 14.31 -27.06 9.53
CA LEU A 971 15.28 -26.64 8.51
C LEU A 971 14.71 -26.74 7.09
N ASN A 972 14.86 -25.69 6.30
CA ASN A 972 14.51 -25.72 4.88
C ASN A 972 15.50 -26.57 4.06
N THR A 973 15.16 -26.88 2.81
CA THR A 973 16.04 -27.60 1.88
C THR A 973 17.37 -26.89 1.69
N GLY A 974 18.46 -27.65 1.66
CA GLY A 974 19.80 -27.10 1.45
C GLY A 974 20.39 -26.39 2.67
N VAL A 975 19.60 -26.20 3.73
CA VAL A 975 20.08 -25.65 5.00
C VAL A 975 20.86 -26.71 5.75
N THR A 976 22.07 -26.36 6.20
CA THR A 976 22.88 -27.20 7.09
C THR A 976 23.10 -26.48 8.41
N LEU A 977 22.51 -26.99 9.48
CA LEU A 977 22.71 -26.43 10.82
C LEU A 977 24.04 -26.90 11.37
N THR A 978 24.95 -25.96 11.64
CA THR A 978 26.27 -26.26 12.25
C THR A 978 26.40 -25.74 13.68
N ASN A 979 25.41 -25.01 14.18
CA ASN A 979 25.38 -24.45 15.53
C ASN A 979 25.53 -25.53 16.61
N PRO A 980 26.14 -25.21 17.77
CA PRO A 980 26.00 -26.02 18.98
C PRO A 980 24.51 -26.18 19.32
N LEU A 981 24.07 -27.40 19.61
CA LEU A 981 22.67 -27.71 19.92
C LEU A 981 22.52 -28.20 21.36
N VAL A 982 21.61 -27.56 22.11
CA VAL A 982 21.14 -28.02 23.42
C VAL A 982 19.70 -28.51 23.25
N PHE A 983 19.50 -29.82 23.13
CA PHE A 983 18.19 -30.43 22.84
C PHE A 983 17.62 -31.10 24.08
N ASN A 984 16.72 -30.40 24.78
CA ASN A 984 16.09 -30.89 26.01
C ASN A 984 14.72 -31.52 25.74
N GLN A 985 13.91 -30.91 24.87
CA GLN A 985 12.56 -31.34 24.49
C GLN A 985 12.15 -30.65 23.16
N GLY A 986 11.02 -31.07 22.57
CA GLY A 986 10.47 -30.51 21.34
C GLY A 986 10.86 -31.31 20.09
N GLY A 987 10.61 -30.71 18.91
CA GLY A 987 10.85 -31.34 17.61
C GLY A 987 12.09 -30.86 16.87
N LEU A 988 12.75 -31.77 16.15
CA LEU A 988 13.63 -31.44 15.03
C LEU A 988 12.94 -31.83 13.72
N ALA A 989 12.68 -30.85 12.88
CA ALA A 989 11.87 -31.00 11.68
C ALA A 989 12.54 -30.45 10.41
N GLY A 990 11.86 -30.60 9.29
CA GLY A 990 12.22 -30.01 8.01
C GLY A 990 12.85 -31.01 7.05
N ILE A 991 13.51 -30.46 6.01
CA ILE A 991 14.11 -31.22 4.91
C ILE A 991 15.55 -30.77 4.63
N GLY A 992 16.19 -30.20 5.65
CA GLY A 992 17.61 -29.82 5.67
C GLY A 992 18.52 -30.89 6.27
N THR A 993 19.70 -30.45 6.70
CA THR A 993 20.72 -31.28 7.36
C THR A 993 21.06 -30.74 8.74
N PHE A 994 20.85 -31.55 9.79
CA PHE A 994 21.38 -31.28 11.12
C PHE A 994 22.81 -31.81 11.22
N GLN A 995 23.80 -30.92 11.34
CA GLN A 995 25.21 -31.24 11.55
C GLN A 995 25.79 -30.38 12.70
N PRO A 996 25.20 -30.39 13.90
CA PRO A 996 25.65 -29.55 14.99
C PRO A 996 27.08 -29.89 15.40
N VAL A 997 27.93 -28.88 15.63
CA VAL A 997 29.31 -29.08 16.09
C VAL A 997 29.40 -29.75 17.47
N SER A 998 28.34 -29.63 18.27
CA SER A 998 28.19 -30.32 19.55
C SER A 998 26.71 -30.48 19.90
N VAL A 999 26.35 -31.57 20.57
CA VAL A 999 25.01 -31.80 21.11
C VAL A 999 25.09 -32.01 22.62
N SER A 1000 24.20 -31.37 23.36
CA SER A 1000 24.02 -31.53 24.81
C SER A 1000 22.55 -31.37 25.19
N GLY A 1001 22.20 -31.56 26.46
CA GLY A 1001 20.81 -31.47 26.95
C GLY A 1001 20.30 -32.79 27.53
N THR A 1002 19.00 -32.83 27.85
CA THR A 1002 18.35 -33.98 28.48
C THR A 1002 18.47 -35.23 27.61
N GLY A 1003 19.10 -36.28 28.16
CA GLY A 1003 19.27 -37.58 27.47
C GLY A 1003 20.32 -37.60 26.36
N GLN A 1004 21.03 -36.49 26.13
CA GLN A 1004 22.04 -36.40 25.07
C GLN A 1004 23.39 -36.97 25.49
N THR A 1005 24.12 -37.55 24.54
CA THR A 1005 25.49 -38.03 24.73
C THR A 1005 26.41 -37.31 23.75
N ALA A 1006 27.61 -36.90 24.17
CA ALA A 1006 28.52 -36.18 23.29
C ALA A 1006 28.77 -36.94 21.96
N GLY A 1007 28.57 -36.27 20.83
CA GLY A 1007 28.73 -36.86 19.48
C GLY A 1007 27.59 -37.76 19.01
N LYS A 1008 26.49 -37.87 19.77
CA LYS A 1008 25.31 -38.67 19.42
C LYS A 1008 24.02 -37.88 19.70
N LEU A 1009 23.16 -37.73 18.70
CA LEU A 1009 21.85 -37.10 18.84
C LEU A 1009 20.82 -38.16 19.28
N THR A 1010 20.27 -38.01 20.47
CA THR A 1010 19.25 -38.91 21.03
C THR A 1010 17.87 -38.29 20.93
N PHE A 1011 16.87 -39.08 20.52
CA PHE A 1011 15.44 -38.76 20.63
C PHE A 1011 14.80 -39.63 21.71
N GLY A 1012 14.64 -39.10 22.92
CA GLY A 1012 14.01 -39.74 24.06
C GLY A 1012 12.71 -39.04 24.49
N ALA A 1013 12.34 -39.16 25.77
CA ALA A 1013 11.14 -38.54 26.31
C ALA A 1013 10.96 -37.07 25.90
N ASN A 1014 9.78 -36.72 25.38
CA ASN A 1014 9.39 -35.39 24.91
C ASN A 1014 10.23 -34.84 23.75
N GLN A 1015 10.95 -35.70 23.02
CA GLN A 1015 11.72 -35.33 21.83
C GLN A 1015 11.13 -35.99 20.59
N MET A 1016 11.01 -35.22 19.52
CA MET A 1016 10.44 -35.68 18.25
C MET A 1016 11.41 -35.45 17.09
N VAL A 1017 11.40 -36.36 16.13
CA VAL A 1017 11.95 -36.13 14.79
C VAL A 1017 10.81 -36.13 13.77
N PHE A 1018 10.83 -35.16 12.86
CA PHE A 1018 9.84 -35.05 11.79
C PHE A 1018 10.50 -34.79 10.43
N PRO A 1019 10.61 -35.82 9.57
CA PRO A 1019 11.11 -35.65 8.20
C PRO A 1019 10.04 -35.05 7.28
N GLY A 1020 9.92 -33.74 7.35
CA GLY A 1020 8.85 -32.99 6.71
C GLY A 1020 8.72 -31.60 7.32
N ILE A 1021 7.91 -30.75 6.71
CA ILE A 1021 7.66 -29.39 7.20
C ILE A 1021 6.31 -29.36 7.91
N PRO A 1022 6.26 -28.94 9.19
CA PRO A 1022 5.02 -28.91 9.96
C PRO A 1022 4.18 -27.68 9.61
N GLY A 1023 2.86 -27.79 9.76
CA GLY A 1023 1.88 -26.74 9.45
C GLY A 1023 0.51 -27.33 9.14
N ASP A 1024 -0.47 -26.47 8.86
CA ASP A 1024 -1.83 -26.86 8.45
C ASP A 1024 -1.85 -27.66 7.13
N GLU A 1025 -0.80 -27.51 6.32
CA GLU A 1025 -0.50 -28.31 5.14
C GLU A 1025 0.83 -29.05 5.33
N ALA A 1026 0.91 -29.92 6.33
CA ALA A 1026 2.13 -30.66 6.65
C ALA A 1026 2.69 -31.36 5.41
N MET A 1027 3.97 -31.17 5.09
CA MET A 1027 4.58 -31.70 3.88
C MET A 1027 5.57 -32.84 4.20
N PRO A 1028 5.46 -34.02 3.58
CA PRO A 1028 6.48 -35.05 3.70
C PRO A 1028 7.79 -34.63 3.01
N GLY A 1029 8.93 -35.09 3.53
CA GLY A 1029 10.19 -34.96 2.79
C GLY A 1029 11.37 -35.67 3.44
N LYS A 1030 12.58 -35.32 3.00
CA LYS A 1030 13.81 -35.99 3.44
C LYS A 1030 14.62 -35.14 4.41
N LEU A 1031 14.71 -35.57 5.66
CA LEU A 1031 15.57 -34.94 6.68
C LEU A 1031 16.90 -35.69 6.82
N THR A 1032 18.02 -34.98 6.92
CA THR A 1032 19.33 -35.59 7.16
C THR A 1032 19.88 -35.27 8.54
N LEU A 1033 20.34 -36.29 9.26
CA LEU A 1033 21.12 -36.18 10.51
C LEU A 1033 22.56 -36.59 10.21
N ALA A 1034 23.46 -35.63 10.15
CA ALA A 1034 24.85 -35.84 9.74
C ALA A 1034 25.75 -36.29 10.92
N MET A 1035 25.25 -37.22 11.74
CA MET A 1035 25.91 -37.71 12.95
C MET A 1035 25.33 -39.05 13.42
N ASN A 1036 25.94 -39.66 14.44
CA ASN A 1036 25.35 -40.82 15.11
C ASN A 1036 24.05 -40.42 15.81
N THR A 1037 23.04 -41.28 15.72
CA THR A 1037 21.71 -41.02 16.26
C THR A 1037 21.27 -42.16 17.16
N ALA A 1038 20.50 -41.87 18.21
CA ALA A 1038 19.86 -42.89 19.05
C ALA A 1038 18.37 -42.62 19.17
N PHE A 1039 17.56 -43.66 19.11
CA PHE A 1039 16.17 -43.61 19.58
C PHE A 1039 16.11 -44.19 20.99
N ALA A 1040 15.41 -43.51 21.88
CA ALA A 1040 15.30 -43.86 23.28
C ALA A 1040 13.83 -43.85 23.73
N THR A 1041 13.56 -44.50 24.87
CA THR A 1041 12.22 -44.58 25.43
C THR A 1041 11.61 -43.20 25.64
N GLY A 1042 10.36 -43.01 25.21
CA GLY A 1042 9.57 -41.78 25.24
C GLY A 1042 9.72 -40.89 24.00
N GLY A 1043 10.58 -41.25 23.03
CA GLY A 1043 10.77 -40.49 21.80
C GLY A 1043 9.70 -40.77 20.74
N ASN A 1044 9.51 -39.78 19.85
CA ASN A 1044 8.51 -39.82 18.79
C ASN A 1044 9.14 -39.62 17.40
N PHE A 1045 8.60 -40.33 16.41
CA PHE A 1045 8.85 -40.11 14.98
C PHE A 1045 7.52 -39.73 14.33
N MET A 1046 7.40 -38.48 13.87
CA MET A 1046 6.24 -38.06 13.08
C MET A 1046 6.45 -38.44 11.62
N LEU A 1047 5.49 -39.16 11.05
CA LEU A 1047 5.50 -39.58 9.67
C LEU A 1047 4.24 -39.08 8.97
N VAL A 1048 4.43 -38.14 8.05
CA VAL A 1048 3.38 -37.71 7.13
C VAL A 1048 3.44 -38.58 5.87
N VAL A 1049 2.27 -39.02 5.42
CA VAL A 1049 2.08 -39.87 4.24
C VAL A 1049 1.04 -39.24 3.32
N GLU A 1050 1.48 -38.86 2.12
CA GLU A 1050 0.62 -38.30 1.08
C GLU A 1050 0.25 -39.38 0.06
N ASN A 1051 1.25 -39.93 -0.64
CA ASN A 1051 1.06 -40.90 -1.72
C ASN A 1051 2.24 -41.90 -1.87
N PRO A 1052 2.17 -43.08 -1.24
CA PRO A 1052 3.26 -44.05 -1.28
C PRO A 1052 3.45 -44.73 -2.66
N ALA A 1053 2.50 -44.60 -3.60
CA ALA A 1053 2.53 -45.27 -4.90
C ALA A 1053 3.29 -44.50 -5.99
N ASN A 1054 3.63 -43.22 -5.77
CA ASN A 1054 4.05 -42.31 -6.85
C ASN A 1054 5.38 -41.57 -6.59
N THR A 1055 6.44 -42.28 -6.17
CA THR A 1055 7.87 -41.85 -6.03
C THR A 1055 8.35 -41.44 -4.62
N ALA A 1056 9.66 -41.15 -4.52
CA ALA A 1056 10.51 -41.06 -3.32
C ALA A 1056 10.12 -40.01 -2.27
N ASP A 1057 9.16 -39.14 -2.57
CA ASP A 1057 8.75 -38.00 -1.73
C ASP A 1057 7.28 -38.09 -1.26
N GLY A 1058 6.58 -39.18 -1.52
CA GLY A 1058 5.19 -39.37 -1.09
C GLY A 1058 5.00 -39.61 0.42
N PHE A 1059 6.08 -39.66 1.19
CA PHE A 1059 6.10 -39.83 2.63
C PHE A 1059 7.42 -39.32 3.24
N GLY A 1060 7.44 -39.02 4.54
CA GLY A 1060 8.64 -38.54 5.22
C GLY A 1060 9.75 -39.61 5.36
N SER A 1061 11.00 -39.26 5.07
CA SER A 1061 12.17 -40.15 5.22
C SER A 1061 13.34 -39.52 5.98
N LEU A 1062 13.93 -40.27 6.91
CA LEU A 1062 15.08 -39.85 7.70
C LEU A 1062 16.37 -40.49 7.16
N ASN A 1063 17.39 -39.69 6.90
CA ASN A 1063 18.70 -40.13 6.45
C ASN A 1063 19.76 -39.84 7.52
N ILE A 1064 20.44 -40.86 8.02
CA ILE A 1064 21.44 -40.74 9.08
C ILE A 1064 22.81 -41.09 8.50
N THR A 1065 23.73 -40.13 8.44
CA THR A 1065 25.08 -40.41 7.92
C THR A 1065 25.97 -41.10 8.95
N GLY A 1066 25.52 -41.23 10.21
CA GLY A 1066 26.14 -42.08 11.23
C GLY A 1066 25.45 -43.44 11.38
N SER A 1067 25.60 -44.05 12.56
CA SER A 1067 24.82 -45.23 12.97
C SER A 1067 23.52 -44.84 13.70
N LEU A 1068 22.56 -45.78 13.76
CA LEU A 1068 21.34 -45.68 14.56
C LEU A 1068 21.36 -46.69 15.71
N ASP A 1069 21.33 -46.19 16.94
CA ASP A 1069 21.31 -46.96 18.18
C ASP A 1069 19.89 -47.05 18.76
N LEU A 1070 19.37 -48.28 18.89
CA LEU A 1070 18.03 -48.59 19.39
C LEU A 1070 18.06 -49.36 20.72
N VAL A 1071 19.23 -49.46 21.37
CA VAL A 1071 19.42 -50.29 22.57
C VAL A 1071 18.59 -49.76 23.76
N SER A 1072 18.46 -48.44 23.89
CA SER A 1072 17.79 -47.75 25.01
C SER A 1072 16.26 -47.71 24.97
N ILE A 1073 15.64 -48.35 23.99
CA ILE A 1073 14.17 -48.37 23.86
C ILE A 1073 13.60 -49.57 24.63
N SER A 1074 12.64 -49.33 25.52
CA SER A 1074 11.84 -50.38 26.16
C SER A 1074 10.75 -50.90 25.22
N ALA A 1075 10.05 -51.97 25.59
CA ALA A 1075 8.88 -52.43 24.84
C ALA A 1075 7.85 -51.29 24.67
N ALA A 1076 7.35 -51.09 23.44
CA ALA A 1076 6.49 -49.98 23.02
C ALA A 1076 7.01 -48.58 23.42
N GLY A 1077 8.32 -48.43 23.60
CA GLY A 1077 8.94 -47.23 24.16
C GLY A 1077 9.17 -46.10 23.16
N PHE A 1078 9.18 -46.35 21.85
CA PHE A 1078 9.35 -45.31 20.83
C PHE A 1078 8.15 -45.33 19.87
N VAL A 1079 7.51 -44.17 19.64
CA VAL A 1079 6.22 -44.11 18.93
C VAL A 1079 6.40 -43.53 17.53
N PHE A 1080 5.84 -44.20 16.53
CA PHE A 1080 5.62 -43.66 15.20
C PHE A 1080 4.23 -43.05 15.14
N ASN A 1081 4.13 -41.73 15.03
CA ASN A 1081 2.88 -41.01 14.83
C ASN A 1081 2.63 -40.86 13.33
N LEU A 1082 1.56 -41.45 12.82
CA LEU A 1082 1.23 -41.43 11.40
C LEU A 1082 0.14 -40.40 11.14
N GLU A 1083 0.38 -39.58 10.13
CA GLU A 1083 -0.58 -38.60 9.64
C GLU A 1083 -0.74 -38.79 8.13
N SER A 1084 -1.99 -38.87 7.67
CA SER A 1084 -2.28 -38.95 6.23
C SER A 1084 -2.77 -37.60 5.74
N ILE A 1085 -2.24 -37.16 4.61
CA ILE A 1085 -2.67 -35.94 3.94
C ILE A 1085 -3.17 -36.24 2.54
N SER A 1086 -4.05 -35.38 2.05
CA SER A 1086 -4.49 -35.39 0.67
C SER A 1086 -3.43 -34.80 -0.26
N PRO A 1087 -3.56 -34.94 -1.60
CA PRO A 1087 -2.71 -34.26 -2.56
C PRO A 1087 -2.77 -32.73 -2.48
N ASN A 1088 -3.73 -32.19 -1.74
CA ASN A 1088 -3.92 -30.76 -1.53
C ASN A 1088 -3.56 -30.35 -0.08
N GLY A 1089 -2.83 -31.18 0.68
CA GLY A 1089 -2.40 -30.85 2.05
C GLY A 1089 -3.43 -31.14 3.16
N GLU A 1090 -4.71 -31.28 2.82
CA GLU A 1090 -5.77 -31.56 3.81
C GLU A 1090 -5.50 -32.82 4.66
N THR A 1091 -5.64 -32.70 5.97
CA THR A 1091 -5.47 -33.81 6.93
C THR A 1091 -6.60 -34.85 6.82
N GLY A 1092 -6.31 -36.09 7.22
CA GLY A 1092 -7.35 -37.12 7.44
C GLY A 1092 -7.71 -38.00 6.25
N PHE A 1093 -7.35 -37.66 5.01
CA PHE A 1093 -7.60 -38.52 3.84
C PHE A 1093 -6.44 -38.56 2.84
N SER A 1094 -5.76 -39.71 2.74
CA SER A 1094 -4.86 -40.01 1.61
C SER A 1094 -5.59 -40.86 0.57
N PRO A 1095 -5.81 -40.38 -0.67
CA PRO A 1095 -6.43 -41.17 -1.75
C PRO A 1095 -5.52 -42.28 -2.29
N ALA A 1096 -4.30 -42.41 -1.77
CA ALA A 1096 -3.25 -43.22 -2.37
C ALA A 1096 -2.91 -44.53 -1.62
N ILE A 1097 -3.32 -44.69 -0.35
CA ILE A 1097 -3.33 -46.02 0.29
C ILE A 1097 -4.59 -46.73 -0.20
N VAL A 1098 -4.45 -47.45 -1.32
CA VAL A 1098 -5.53 -48.27 -1.87
C VAL A 1098 -5.82 -49.44 -0.92
N TRP A 1099 -7.07 -49.55 -0.47
CA TRP A 1099 -7.55 -50.68 0.32
C TRP A 1099 -7.22 -52.01 -0.38
N GLY A 1100 -6.67 -52.97 0.36
CA GLY A 1100 -6.28 -54.28 -0.18
C GLY A 1100 -4.82 -54.42 -0.60
N ASN A 1101 -4.04 -53.33 -0.68
CA ASN A 1101 -2.61 -53.39 -1.01
C ASN A 1101 -1.72 -53.28 0.23
N SER A 1102 -0.68 -54.11 0.32
CA SER A 1102 0.37 -53.98 1.34
C SER A 1102 1.48 -53.04 0.85
N TYR A 1103 2.05 -52.23 1.75
CA TYR A 1103 3.14 -51.30 1.46
C TYR A 1103 4.31 -51.50 2.43
N SER A 1104 5.54 -51.25 1.98
CA SER A 1104 6.74 -51.23 2.81
C SER A 1104 7.51 -49.94 2.53
N LEU A 1105 7.47 -49.01 3.49
CA LEU A 1105 7.98 -47.65 3.34
C LEU A 1105 9.34 -47.53 4.02
N LEU A 1106 10.38 -47.11 3.29
CA LEU A 1106 11.71 -46.87 3.83
C LEU A 1106 11.74 -45.56 4.63
N VAL A 1107 11.48 -45.64 5.93
CA VAL A 1107 11.31 -44.45 6.79
C VAL A 1107 12.62 -43.95 7.41
N VAL A 1108 13.61 -44.84 7.60
CA VAL A 1108 14.95 -44.46 8.06
C VAL A 1108 16.01 -45.19 7.27
N SER A 1109 17.06 -44.49 6.84
CA SER A 1109 18.27 -45.05 6.24
C SER A 1109 19.51 -44.58 6.98
N THR A 1110 20.51 -45.46 7.11
CA THR A 1110 21.77 -45.20 7.83
C THR A 1110 22.97 -45.62 6.98
N THR A 1111 24.12 -44.98 7.17
CA THR A 1111 25.38 -45.44 6.55
C THR A 1111 26.31 -46.17 7.53
N GLY A 1112 26.16 -45.93 8.84
CA GLY A 1112 26.91 -46.60 9.91
C GLY A 1112 26.23 -47.84 10.49
N GLY A 1113 25.05 -48.23 9.99
CA GLY A 1113 24.28 -49.40 10.42
C GLY A 1113 23.34 -49.16 11.60
N ILE A 1114 22.46 -50.13 11.83
CA ILE A 1114 21.47 -50.16 12.90
C ILE A 1114 21.86 -51.17 13.97
N THR A 1115 21.84 -50.78 15.25
CA THR A 1115 22.13 -51.68 16.38
C THR A 1115 20.97 -51.73 17.38
N GLY A 1116 20.67 -52.92 17.91
CA GLY A 1116 19.69 -53.08 19.00
C GLY A 1116 18.22 -53.11 18.58
N PHE A 1117 17.93 -53.35 17.30
CA PHE A 1117 16.56 -53.45 16.78
C PHE A 1117 15.79 -54.64 17.39
N ASP A 1118 14.56 -54.37 17.83
CA ASP A 1118 13.54 -55.35 18.20
C ASP A 1118 12.19 -54.71 17.87
N GLN A 1119 11.33 -55.41 17.12
CA GLN A 1119 10.03 -54.90 16.69
C GLN A 1119 9.14 -54.51 17.88
N THR A 1120 9.24 -55.22 19.01
CA THR A 1120 8.41 -54.98 20.20
C THR A 1120 8.69 -53.64 20.88
N LYS A 1121 9.78 -52.96 20.51
CA LYS A 1121 10.17 -51.66 21.05
C LYS A 1121 9.38 -50.49 20.47
N PHE A 1122 8.71 -50.70 19.34
CA PHE A 1122 8.00 -49.66 18.61
C PHE A 1122 6.49 -49.73 18.82
N ALA A 1123 5.88 -48.59 19.05
CA ALA A 1123 4.44 -48.40 18.96
C ALA A 1123 4.10 -47.59 17.71
N VAL A 1124 2.90 -47.77 17.19
CA VAL A 1124 2.39 -47.03 16.03
C VAL A 1124 1.08 -46.37 16.42
N ASP A 1125 1.03 -45.04 16.37
CA ASP A 1125 -0.17 -44.23 16.54
C ASP A 1125 -0.71 -43.84 15.16
N VAL A 1126 -1.98 -44.13 14.93
CA VAL A 1126 -2.71 -43.95 13.67
C VAL A 1126 -3.92 -43.04 13.82
N THR A 1127 -4.03 -42.33 14.95
CA THR A 1127 -5.17 -41.46 15.25
C THR A 1127 -5.39 -40.38 14.17
N LYS A 1128 -4.31 -39.85 13.59
CA LYS A 1128 -4.32 -38.89 12.48
C LYS A 1128 -4.18 -39.53 11.09
N PHE A 1129 -4.15 -40.86 11.02
CA PHE A 1129 -4.01 -41.60 9.78
C PHE A 1129 -5.36 -42.13 9.31
N GLN A 1130 -5.88 -41.58 8.20
CA GLN A 1130 -7.23 -41.86 7.70
C GLN A 1130 -8.29 -41.68 8.79
N ASP A 1131 -8.16 -40.63 9.62
CA ASP A 1131 -9.01 -40.36 10.81
C ASP A 1131 -9.18 -41.58 11.75
N GLY A 1132 -8.13 -42.40 11.89
CA GLY A 1132 -8.15 -43.58 12.75
C GLY A 1132 -8.96 -44.77 12.21
N LEU A 1133 -9.41 -44.72 10.95
CA LEU A 1133 -10.17 -45.81 10.32
C LEU A 1133 -9.37 -47.10 10.18
N ILE A 1134 -8.04 -47.01 10.13
CA ILE A 1134 -7.13 -48.15 10.02
C ILE A 1134 -6.50 -48.42 11.39
N PRO A 1135 -6.77 -49.58 12.02
CA PRO A 1135 -6.16 -49.92 13.30
C PRO A 1135 -4.63 -50.01 13.26
N ALA A 1136 -3.97 -49.61 14.35
CA ALA A 1136 -2.51 -49.68 14.49
C ALA A 1136 -1.94 -51.10 14.28
N ALA A 1137 -2.74 -52.15 14.53
CA ALA A 1137 -2.34 -53.55 14.35
C ALA A 1137 -1.98 -53.93 12.90
N TYR A 1138 -2.36 -53.11 11.91
CA TYR A 1138 -1.99 -53.31 10.51
C TYR A 1138 -0.61 -52.78 10.15
N PHE A 1139 0.02 -52.07 11.08
CA PHE A 1139 1.34 -51.49 10.91
C PHE A 1139 2.38 -52.25 11.72
N SER A 1140 3.57 -52.40 11.15
CA SER A 1140 4.72 -52.97 11.85
C SER A 1140 6.01 -52.32 11.38
N VAL A 1141 6.98 -52.18 12.29
CA VAL A 1141 8.32 -51.70 11.96
C VAL A 1141 9.24 -52.90 11.77
N THR A 1142 9.98 -52.96 10.67
CA THR A 1142 11.03 -53.96 10.42
C THR A 1142 12.36 -53.27 10.11
N ALA A 1143 13.47 -54.00 10.21
CA ALA A 1143 14.80 -53.48 9.92
C ALA A 1143 15.64 -54.44 9.09
N ASP A 1144 16.55 -53.89 8.28
CA ASP A 1144 17.73 -54.60 7.80
C ASP A 1144 19.00 -54.02 8.46
N ALA A 1145 20.19 -54.30 7.90
CA ALA A 1145 21.45 -53.81 8.46
C ALA A 1145 21.54 -52.28 8.55
N ASN A 1146 20.90 -51.56 7.62
CA ASN A 1146 21.05 -50.11 7.44
C ASN A 1146 19.72 -49.35 7.43
N ASN A 1147 18.58 -50.02 7.29
CA ASN A 1147 17.29 -49.39 7.02
C ASN A 1147 16.20 -49.81 8.02
N LEU A 1148 15.31 -48.87 8.37
CA LEU A 1148 14.02 -49.15 9.02
C LEU A 1148 12.89 -48.97 8.02
N TYR A 1149 11.96 -49.91 8.04
CA TYR A 1149 10.77 -49.92 7.19
C TYR A 1149 9.50 -49.87 8.05
N LEU A 1150 8.54 -49.06 7.65
CA LEU A 1150 7.17 -49.13 8.13
C LEU A 1150 6.35 -49.95 7.13
N ASN A 1151 5.82 -51.08 7.60
CA ASN A 1151 5.04 -52.00 6.77
C ASN A 1151 3.56 -51.89 7.10
N PHE A 1152 2.74 -51.73 6.08
CA PHE A 1152 1.29 -51.86 6.14
C PHE A 1152 0.87 -53.19 5.52
N THR A 1153 0.12 -54.01 6.26
CA THR A 1153 -0.43 -55.27 5.74
C THR A 1153 -1.92 -55.12 5.50
N ALA A 1154 -2.34 -55.19 4.23
CA ALA A 1154 -3.77 -55.15 3.93
C ALA A 1154 -4.50 -56.41 4.40
N ILE A 1155 -5.75 -56.24 4.85
CA ILE A 1155 -6.68 -57.37 5.02
C ILE A 1155 -7.11 -57.80 3.62
N PRO A 1156 -7.01 -59.09 3.26
CA PRO A 1156 -7.67 -59.59 2.06
C PRO A 1156 -9.15 -59.24 2.14
N GLU A 1157 -9.69 -58.53 1.14
CA GLU A 1157 -11.12 -58.26 1.09
C GLU A 1157 -11.88 -59.58 1.32
N PRO A 1158 -12.95 -59.61 2.15
CA PRO A 1158 -13.79 -60.79 2.26
C PRO A 1158 -14.22 -61.15 0.85
N SER A 1159 -13.68 -62.26 0.31
CA SER A 1159 -13.78 -62.52 -1.13
C SER A 1159 -15.22 -62.31 -1.56
N THR A 1160 -15.44 -61.43 -2.54
CA THR A 1160 -16.77 -61.16 -3.09
C THR A 1160 -17.49 -62.46 -3.43
N TRP A 1161 -16.71 -63.51 -3.77
CA TRP A 1161 -17.14 -64.89 -3.94
C TRP A 1161 -17.70 -65.55 -2.68
N ALA A 1162 -17.11 -65.39 -1.49
CA ALA A 1162 -17.69 -65.92 -0.26
C ALA A 1162 -19.04 -65.27 0.05
N LEU A 1163 -19.18 -63.95 -0.14
CA LEU A 1163 -20.44 -63.25 0.10
C LEU A 1163 -21.48 -63.55 -1.00
N LEU A 1164 -21.05 -63.70 -2.27
CA LEU A 1164 -21.88 -64.12 -3.39
C LEU A 1164 -22.33 -65.58 -3.27
N VAL A 1165 -21.44 -66.51 -2.88
CA VAL A 1165 -21.77 -67.93 -2.68
C VAL A 1165 -22.67 -68.10 -1.47
N THR A 1166 -22.46 -67.34 -0.40
CA THR A 1166 -23.32 -67.38 0.78
C THR A 1166 -24.68 -66.73 0.48
N GLY A 1167 -24.71 -65.60 -0.22
CA GLY A 1167 -25.93 -64.92 -0.68
C GLY A 1167 -26.73 -65.74 -1.69
N ALA A 1168 -26.08 -66.31 -2.71
CA ALA A 1168 -26.68 -67.23 -3.67
C ALA A 1168 -27.08 -68.55 -2.99
N GLY A 1169 -26.34 -68.98 -1.97
CA GLY A 1169 -26.67 -70.13 -1.12
C GLY A 1169 -27.96 -69.90 -0.33
N PHE A 1170 -28.12 -68.73 0.30
CA PHE A 1170 -29.35 -68.35 1.01
C PHE A 1170 -30.54 -68.13 0.06
N LEU A 1171 -30.32 -67.52 -1.11
CA LEU A 1171 -31.34 -67.38 -2.16
C LEU A 1171 -31.75 -68.75 -2.74
N GLY A 1172 -30.80 -69.65 -2.93
CA GLY A 1172 -31.03 -71.04 -3.31
C GLY A 1172 -31.80 -71.82 -2.25
N LEU A 1173 -31.47 -71.64 -0.96
CA LEU A 1173 -32.19 -72.26 0.16
C LEU A 1173 -33.62 -71.72 0.29
N ALA A 1174 -33.82 -70.43 0.08
CA ALA A 1174 -35.13 -69.78 0.09
C ALA A 1174 -35.99 -70.22 -1.10
N ALA A 1175 -35.41 -70.34 -2.30
CA ALA A 1175 -36.08 -70.87 -3.49
C ALA A 1175 -36.42 -72.37 -3.35
N TRP A 1176 -35.55 -73.16 -2.70
CA TRP A 1176 -35.81 -74.56 -2.42
C TRP A 1176 -36.92 -74.76 -1.38
N ARG A 1177 -36.98 -73.92 -0.33
CA ARG A 1177 -38.09 -73.93 0.63
C ARG A 1177 -39.43 -73.53 0.00
N ARG A 1178 -39.46 -72.61 -0.96
CA ARG A 1178 -40.69 -72.23 -1.71
C ARG A 1178 -41.19 -73.29 -2.70
N ARG A 1179 -40.37 -74.28 -3.09
CA ARG A 1179 -40.81 -75.42 -3.93
C ARG A 1179 -41.32 -76.62 -3.14
N ARG A 1180 -41.18 -76.61 -1.81
CA ARG A 1180 -41.64 -77.69 -0.90
C ARG A 1180 -42.85 -77.30 -0.03
N ALA A 1181 -43.32 -76.07 -0.14
CA ALA A 1181 -44.67 -75.65 0.28
C ALA A 1181 -45.52 -75.52 -0.99
#